data_AF-A0A3C1URJ6-F1
#
_entry.id   AF-A0A3C1URJ6-F1
#
_cell.length_a   1.000
_cell.length_b   1.000
_cell.length_c   1.000
_cell.angle_alpha   90.00
_cell.angle_beta   90.00
_cell.angle_gamma   90.00
#
_symmetry.space_group_name_H-M   'P 1'
#
loop_
_entity.id
_entity.type
_entity.pdbx_description
1 polymer ?
#
loop_
_entity_poly.entity_id
_entity_poly.type
_entity_poly.pdbx_seq_one_letter_code
_entity_poly.pdbx_strand_id
1 'polypeptide(L)'
;MKQDHLLSPSNKGLNPALVLRGVGIVTKLLIFGSLVQLSSPIPSLAQDFPEDQSYRILTQEEADQILEESLDLTDSPPLTQGKVGSDTEKSFSIGVDSKALADSAFAIGEQATAGGPNTAAIGFRASANGNSAVALGKDAEADGHISAAIGTGAKSSQVGAVAIGLGSLAGGYKSIALGSGTLATGKMSTAIGVDARASAIQSTAIGLSSEADGINATAVGVNAQARADKTFAGGVGAKAFGNLATAIGTGSLADGNESIAIGTSSKAVGALSTAVGVNAQALDAKSIAIGTGAKAFNNLSTAIGTGSFAKGVKSVAIGTGSFANGTKAFALGVGAEANGNAAFAVGDNAVADKQLSVALGTGAEATGKLSTAIGVGARASGPINSVAIGTDSQSSAELSTAVGVDSTASGKLSTAIGTSSEAYGIDATALGVNAQAWADKSFAGGVGAKAHGNLATAIGTGSYADGNESVAIGTSAKGMGALSTALGVNAQALDAKSIAIGTGAKAYDDLSTAIGTGSLAQGVKSVAIGTGSYANGTKAFALGVGAEANGNAAFAVGDNAVADKQLSVALGTGSEATGKLSTAIGVGARASGPINSVAIGTDSHASAELSTSVGVDSTASGKLSTAIGTSSEAYGIDATALGVNAQAWADKSFAGGVGAKAHGNLATAIGTGSFADGNESVAIGTSAKGMGALSTALGVNAQAMGAKSIAVGTGAKAYDDLSTAIGTGSLAQGIKSMALGTGSSATGLHSVAIGVGAIAEREKSMAIGYNAKATRDNQIVLGTEDSEVSIPGLSSDSERSVVVSKDGTLRLSRVVHSPVDPDGSGSGSGGSGSGSGGNGGSASGGGSGSDGGTGSGGSGSGSGGNGGSGSGGGSGSG
;
A
#
# COMPACT_ATOMS: atom_id res chain seq x y z
N MET A 1 -25.07 1.83 29.63
CA MET A 1 -24.22 2.34 30.72
C MET A 1 -23.20 3.28 30.08
N LYS A 2 -23.08 4.58 30.38
CA LYS A 2 -23.80 5.53 31.27
C LYS A 2 -23.99 6.87 30.47
N GLN A 3 -24.71 7.94 30.83
CA GLN A 3 -25.22 8.53 32.09
C GLN A 3 -24.16 9.18 33.00
N ASP A 4 -24.32 10.38 33.59
CA ASP A 4 -25.22 11.54 33.39
C ASP A 4 -24.34 12.81 33.66
N HIS A 5 -24.69 14.08 33.46
CA HIS A 5 -25.92 14.89 33.61
C HIS A 5 -25.97 16.00 32.51
N LEU A 6 -27.02 16.79 32.23
CA LEU A 6 -28.09 17.47 32.98
C LEU A 6 -27.67 18.71 33.84
N LEU A 7 -27.87 19.92 33.30
CA LEU A 7 -28.59 21.04 33.96
C LEU A 7 -28.85 22.20 32.96
N SER A 8 -29.75 23.12 33.31
CA SER A 8 -30.35 24.11 32.37
C SER A 8 -30.30 25.57 32.91
N PRO A 9 -31.13 26.55 32.45
CA PRO A 9 -30.63 27.72 31.73
C PRO A 9 -30.65 29.04 32.54
N SER A 10 -30.12 30.14 31.98
CA SER A 10 -30.39 31.49 32.48
C SER A 10 -30.41 32.58 31.41
N ASN A 11 -31.31 33.56 31.58
CA ASN A 11 -31.48 34.78 30.76
C ASN A 11 -30.82 35.99 31.43
N LYS A 12 -30.33 36.98 30.65
CA LYS A 12 -30.71 38.43 30.72
C LYS A 12 -29.91 39.33 29.77
N GLY A 13 -30.53 40.43 29.32
CA GLY A 13 -29.94 41.49 28.47
C GLY A 13 -30.41 41.44 27.01
N LEU A 14 -31.64 41.83 26.62
CA LEU A 14 -32.24 43.19 26.65
C LEU A 14 -31.34 44.26 25.98
N ASN A 15 -31.50 44.55 24.67
CA ASN A 15 -32.45 45.48 24.00
C ASN A 15 -31.93 46.95 23.92
N PRO A 16 -32.40 47.82 23.00
CA PRO A 16 -33.24 47.59 21.80
C PRO A 16 -32.76 48.32 20.51
N ALA A 17 -33.29 47.92 19.34
CA ALA A 17 -33.46 48.81 18.18
C ALA A 17 -34.56 48.26 17.24
N LEU A 18 -35.76 48.86 17.28
CA LEU A 18 -36.89 48.48 16.43
C LEU A 18 -37.56 49.75 15.89
N VAL A 19 -37.67 49.88 14.57
CA VAL A 19 -38.47 50.93 13.92
C VAL A 19 -39.47 50.28 12.96
N LEU A 20 -40.75 50.45 13.26
CA LEU A 20 -41.89 49.92 12.52
C LEU A 20 -42.87 51.06 12.24
N ARG A 21 -43.18 51.30 10.97
CA ARG A 21 -44.39 51.95 10.40
C ARG A 21 -44.21 52.10 8.88
N GLY A 22 -45.25 52.13 8.06
CA GLY A 22 -46.67 51.94 8.36
C GLY A 22 -47.53 52.22 7.12
N VAL A 23 -48.67 51.53 6.98
CA VAL A 23 -49.58 51.67 5.83
C VAL A 23 -50.37 52.98 5.90
N GLY A 24 -50.63 53.60 4.75
CA GLY A 24 -51.56 54.74 4.61
C GLY A 24 -52.11 54.88 3.19
N ILE A 25 -53.44 54.83 3.05
CA ILE A 25 -54.19 55.00 1.79
C ILE A 25 -55.05 56.26 1.91
N VAL A 26 -55.03 57.18 0.93
CA VAL A 26 -56.17 58.05 0.53
C VAL A 26 -56.06 58.44 -0.96
N THR A 27 -57.21 58.59 -1.62
CA THR A 27 -57.43 58.83 -3.06
C THR A 27 -57.42 60.31 -3.49
N LYS A 28 -56.90 60.63 -4.70
CA LYS A 28 -57.35 61.62 -5.73
C LYS A 28 -56.17 62.06 -6.64
N LEU A 29 -56.30 62.65 -7.84
CA LEU A 29 -57.30 62.61 -8.96
C LEU A 29 -56.81 63.59 -10.06
N LEU A 30 -56.71 63.16 -11.33
CA LEU A 30 -56.68 63.95 -12.60
C LEU A 30 -55.72 65.18 -12.77
N ILE A 31 -54.81 65.15 -13.76
CA ILE A 31 -54.82 65.97 -15.02
C ILE A 31 -53.50 65.87 -15.83
N PHE A 32 -53.57 66.15 -17.14
CA PHE A 32 -52.46 66.18 -18.11
C PHE A 32 -51.46 67.34 -17.90
N GLY A 33 -50.22 67.18 -18.38
CA GLY A 33 -49.22 68.25 -18.55
C GLY A 33 -48.10 67.83 -19.50
N SER A 34 -47.62 68.75 -20.36
CA SER A 34 -46.71 68.48 -21.49
C SER A 34 -45.32 69.14 -21.32
N LEU A 35 -44.48 68.98 -22.36
CA LEU A 35 -43.08 69.44 -22.55
C LEU A 35 -42.03 68.51 -21.88
N VAL A 36 -40.94 68.04 -22.52
CA VAL A 36 -40.04 68.54 -23.60
C VAL A 36 -38.94 69.48 -23.10
N GLN A 37 -37.73 68.92 -22.89
CA GLN A 37 -36.46 69.24 -23.57
C GLN A 37 -35.51 68.03 -23.36
N LEU A 38 -34.85 67.45 -24.36
CA LEU A 38 -33.76 67.92 -25.26
C LEU A 38 -32.37 68.02 -24.59
N SER A 39 -31.51 67.06 -24.95
CA SER A 39 -30.05 67.16 -24.87
C SER A 39 -29.44 66.73 -26.22
N SER A 40 -28.76 67.67 -26.87
CA SER A 40 -28.14 67.63 -28.21
C SER A 40 -26.73 66.97 -28.19
N PRO A 41 -25.91 66.91 -29.29
CA PRO A 41 -26.04 67.56 -30.60
C PRO A 41 -25.68 66.74 -31.87
N ILE A 42 -25.80 67.41 -33.03
CA ILE A 42 -25.40 67.00 -34.39
C ILE A 42 -23.97 67.51 -34.69
N PRO A 43 -23.18 66.87 -35.57
CA PRO A 43 -23.03 67.30 -36.98
C PRO A 43 -22.79 66.11 -37.97
N SER A 44 -22.79 66.24 -39.32
CA SER A 44 -23.36 67.19 -40.29
C SER A 44 -23.06 66.73 -41.73
N LEU A 45 -24.00 66.92 -42.69
CA LEU A 45 -23.76 67.01 -44.16
C LEU A 45 -23.15 65.77 -44.88
N ALA A 46 -23.25 65.56 -46.20
CA ALA A 46 -23.99 66.22 -47.29
C ALA A 46 -24.19 65.21 -48.46
N GLN A 47 -25.13 65.50 -49.38
CA GLN A 47 -25.11 65.15 -50.83
C GLN A 47 -25.12 63.65 -51.25
N ASP A 48 -25.73 63.22 -52.37
CA ASP A 48 -26.43 63.93 -53.48
C ASP A 48 -27.75 63.18 -53.87
N PHE A 49 -28.61 63.87 -54.63
CA PHE A 49 -29.73 63.30 -55.40
C PHE A 49 -29.69 63.83 -56.84
N PRO A 50 -29.89 62.94 -57.82
CA PRO A 50 -30.77 63.20 -58.97
C PRO A 50 -31.77 62.04 -59.17
N GLU A 51 -32.90 62.14 -59.86
CA GLU A 51 -33.63 63.28 -60.45
C GLU A 51 -35.09 62.83 -60.73
N ASP A 52 -35.96 63.83 -60.95
CA ASP A 52 -37.09 63.85 -61.89
C ASP A 52 -38.55 64.01 -61.34
N GLN A 53 -39.40 64.60 -62.19
CA GLN A 53 -40.85 64.81 -62.09
C GLN A 53 -41.38 65.81 -61.03
N SER A 54 -40.86 67.04 -61.15
CA SER A 54 -41.63 68.30 -61.20
C SER A 54 -42.98 68.43 -60.45
N TYR A 55 -42.98 69.17 -59.34
CA TYR A 55 -44.17 69.88 -58.85
C TYR A 55 -44.23 71.29 -59.45
N ARG A 56 -45.38 71.68 -60.03
CA ARG A 56 -45.70 73.09 -60.31
C ARG A 56 -46.18 73.76 -59.02
N ILE A 57 -45.54 74.86 -58.64
CA ILE A 57 -46.12 75.83 -57.70
C ILE A 57 -46.91 76.83 -58.56
N LEU A 58 -48.23 76.92 -58.34
CA LEU A 58 -49.07 77.96 -58.92
C LEU A 58 -48.93 79.23 -58.08
N THR A 59 -49.00 80.39 -58.73
CA THR A 59 -48.79 81.69 -58.06
C THR A 59 -50.10 82.33 -57.61
N GLN A 60 -50.01 83.34 -56.74
CA GLN A 60 -51.18 83.96 -56.11
C GLN A 60 -52.00 84.87 -57.05
N GLU A 61 -51.70 84.89 -58.35
CA GLU A 61 -52.54 85.46 -59.41
C GLU A 61 -53.36 84.40 -60.17
N GLU A 62 -53.02 83.11 -60.07
CA GLU A 62 -53.79 82.00 -60.66
C GLU A 62 -55.01 81.58 -59.81
N ALA A 63 -55.23 82.24 -58.66
CA ALA A 63 -56.36 81.99 -57.75
C ALA A 63 -57.60 82.85 -58.06
N ASP A 64 -57.40 84.09 -58.51
CA ASP A 64 -58.50 85.08 -58.68
C ASP A 64 -59.13 85.04 -60.09
N GLN A 65 -58.72 84.10 -60.95
CA GLN A 65 -59.28 83.91 -62.30
C GLN A 65 -60.21 82.68 -62.44
N ILE A 66 -60.66 82.11 -61.31
CA ILE A 66 -61.80 81.17 -61.23
C ILE A 66 -62.92 81.82 -60.39
N LEU A 67 -63.28 83.04 -60.78
CA LEU A 67 -64.33 83.87 -60.21
C LEU A 67 -65.08 84.55 -61.38
N GLU A 68 -66.41 84.61 -61.30
CA GLU A 68 -67.32 85.13 -62.33
C GLU A 68 -67.35 84.37 -63.69
N GLU A 69 -67.73 83.10 -63.66
CA GLU A 69 -68.85 82.69 -64.53
C GLU A 69 -70.09 82.53 -63.65
N SER A 70 -71.05 83.43 -63.80
CA SER A 70 -72.21 83.55 -62.91
C SER A 70 -73.38 82.72 -63.41
N LEU A 71 -73.91 81.81 -62.57
CA LEU A 71 -75.27 81.32 -62.75
C LEU A 71 -76.08 81.40 -61.44
N ASP A 72 -77.23 82.02 -61.59
CA ASP A 72 -78.24 82.29 -60.58
C ASP A 72 -78.83 81.00 -59.97
N LEU A 73 -78.99 80.96 -58.64
CA LEU A 73 -79.79 79.96 -57.92
C LEU A 73 -80.70 80.62 -56.87
N THR A 74 -81.35 81.72 -57.25
CA THR A 74 -82.56 82.22 -56.60
C THR A 74 -83.79 81.32 -56.82
N ASP A 75 -83.66 80.23 -57.59
CA ASP A 75 -84.62 79.13 -57.71
C ASP A 75 -84.01 77.77 -57.28
N SER A 76 -83.68 77.68 -55.99
CA SER A 76 -83.74 76.37 -55.31
C SER A 76 -85.18 76.18 -54.82
N PRO A 77 -85.80 75.00 -55.02
CA PRO A 77 -87.20 74.79 -54.66
C PRO A 77 -87.42 75.07 -53.17
N PRO A 78 -88.62 75.56 -52.78
CA PRO A 78 -88.89 75.92 -51.39
C PRO A 78 -88.58 74.74 -50.48
N LEU A 79 -87.95 75.02 -49.32
CA LEU A 79 -87.81 74.06 -48.23
C LEU A 79 -89.17 73.40 -48.02
N THR A 80 -89.29 72.15 -48.46
CA THR A 80 -90.57 71.44 -48.45
C THR A 80 -91.02 71.38 -47.00
N GLN A 81 -92.18 71.96 -46.71
CA GLN A 81 -92.73 71.97 -45.36
C GLN A 81 -92.88 70.51 -44.93
N GLY A 82 -91.93 70.05 -44.11
CA GLY A 82 -91.94 68.71 -43.54
C GLY A 82 -93.27 68.55 -42.84
N LYS A 83 -94.11 67.66 -43.37
CA LYS A 83 -95.50 67.51 -42.95
C LYS A 83 -95.51 67.11 -41.47
N VAL A 84 -95.79 68.07 -40.60
CA VAL A 84 -95.82 67.84 -39.14
C VAL A 84 -97.06 67.02 -38.84
N GLY A 85 -96.86 65.73 -38.58
CA GLY A 85 -97.92 64.75 -38.35
C GLY A 85 -97.91 64.22 -36.93
N SER A 86 -99.09 63.76 -36.49
CA SER A 86 -99.25 62.91 -35.31
C SER A 86 -100.25 61.82 -35.69
N ASP A 87 -99.77 60.59 -35.87
CA ASP A 87 -100.63 59.46 -36.26
C ASP A 87 -101.38 58.86 -35.04
N THR A 88 -101.01 59.28 -33.83
CA THR A 88 -101.42 58.74 -32.51
C THR A 88 -101.32 59.82 -31.40
N GLU A 89 -101.59 59.49 -30.13
CA GLU A 89 -101.49 60.49 -29.05
C GLU A 89 -100.04 60.89 -28.76
N LYS A 90 -99.79 62.21 -28.74
CA LYS A 90 -98.51 62.83 -28.37
C LYS A 90 -97.31 62.41 -29.25
N SER A 91 -97.56 61.76 -30.38
CA SER A 91 -96.54 61.45 -31.37
C SER A 91 -96.24 62.65 -32.28
N PHE A 92 -95.07 62.62 -32.92
CA PHE A 92 -94.55 63.72 -33.73
C PHE A 92 -93.72 63.17 -34.89
N SER A 93 -94.15 63.40 -36.13
CA SER A 93 -93.39 63.10 -37.34
C SER A 93 -93.06 64.36 -38.13
N ILE A 94 -91.85 64.43 -38.70
CA ILE A 94 -91.43 65.49 -39.63
C ILE A 94 -90.44 64.98 -40.68
N GLY A 95 -90.82 65.09 -41.96
CA GLY A 95 -90.04 64.59 -43.10
C GLY A 95 -90.91 63.80 -44.09
N VAL A 96 -90.45 63.67 -45.34
CA VAL A 96 -91.16 62.94 -46.40
C VAL A 96 -91.31 61.47 -46.02
N ASP A 97 -92.54 60.94 -46.07
CA ASP A 97 -92.89 59.57 -45.65
C ASP A 97 -92.43 59.16 -44.23
N SER A 98 -92.18 60.12 -43.35
CA SER A 98 -91.96 59.87 -41.92
C SER A 98 -93.26 59.47 -41.20
N LYS A 99 -93.15 58.58 -40.21
CA LYS A 99 -94.28 57.88 -39.56
C LYS A 99 -94.06 57.76 -38.05
N ALA A 100 -95.05 58.12 -37.24
CA ALA A 100 -94.97 58.03 -35.78
C ALA A 100 -96.18 57.25 -35.23
N LEU A 101 -96.12 55.93 -35.40
CA LEU A 101 -97.28 55.01 -35.43
C LEU A 101 -97.83 54.61 -34.05
N ALA A 102 -97.24 55.11 -32.96
CA ALA A 102 -97.56 54.71 -31.59
C ALA A 102 -97.40 55.89 -30.61
N ASP A 103 -98.05 55.78 -29.44
CA ASP A 103 -98.11 56.87 -28.48
C ASP A 103 -96.72 57.36 -28.04
N SER A 104 -96.56 58.69 -28.02
CA SER A 104 -95.28 59.37 -27.72
C SER A 104 -94.08 58.94 -28.59
N ALA A 105 -94.33 58.44 -29.81
CA ALA A 105 -93.28 58.15 -30.80
C ALA A 105 -92.83 59.42 -31.55
N PHE A 106 -91.54 59.51 -31.86
CA PHE A 106 -90.88 60.70 -32.42
C PHE A 106 -90.09 60.33 -33.68
N ALA A 107 -90.51 60.80 -34.86
CA ALA A 107 -89.89 60.47 -36.15
C ALA A 107 -89.39 61.72 -36.89
N ILE A 108 -88.09 61.77 -37.24
CA ILE A 108 -87.48 62.89 -37.96
C ILE A 108 -86.66 62.37 -39.15
N GLY A 109 -86.95 62.87 -40.35
CA GLY A 109 -86.21 62.57 -41.58
C GLY A 109 -87.00 61.70 -42.56
N GLU A 110 -86.51 61.64 -43.80
CA GLU A 110 -87.17 60.92 -44.89
C GLU A 110 -87.31 59.42 -44.58
N GLN A 111 -88.52 58.86 -44.74
CA GLN A 111 -88.87 57.47 -44.44
C GLN A 111 -88.58 57.01 -42.99
N ALA A 112 -88.34 57.94 -42.06
CA ALA A 112 -88.13 57.62 -40.64
C ALA A 112 -89.41 57.03 -40.01
N THR A 113 -89.32 55.85 -39.39
CA THR A 113 -90.45 55.13 -38.81
C THR A 113 -90.23 54.90 -37.32
N ALA A 114 -91.00 55.60 -36.48
CA ALA A 114 -91.10 55.37 -35.05
C ALA A 114 -92.34 54.50 -34.79
N GLY A 115 -92.15 53.18 -34.72
CA GLY A 115 -93.21 52.17 -34.74
C GLY A 115 -93.67 51.68 -33.36
N GLY A 116 -92.80 51.74 -32.35
CA GLY A 116 -93.12 51.36 -30.97
C GLY A 116 -93.51 52.56 -30.09
N PRO A 117 -94.25 52.39 -28.99
CA PRO A 117 -94.56 53.48 -28.06
C PRO A 117 -93.29 54.00 -27.36
N ASN A 118 -93.25 55.30 -27.07
CA ASN A 118 -92.10 56.03 -26.51
C ASN A 118 -90.79 55.95 -27.34
N THR A 119 -90.87 55.76 -28.65
CA THR A 119 -89.68 55.60 -29.52
C THR A 119 -89.15 56.92 -30.08
N ALA A 120 -87.88 56.92 -30.50
CA ALA A 120 -87.31 57.99 -31.32
C ALA A 120 -86.60 57.39 -32.56
N ALA A 121 -86.97 57.82 -33.77
CA ALA A 121 -86.36 57.43 -35.04
C ALA A 121 -85.92 58.69 -35.81
N ILE A 122 -84.61 58.92 -35.92
CA ILE A 122 -84.05 60.19 -36.43
C ILE A 122 -83.01 59.89 -37.52
N GLY A 123 -83.32 60.19 -38.77
CA GLY A 123 -82.45 60.00 -39.94
C GLY A 123 -83.17 59.38 -41.14
N PHE A 124 -82.56 59.47 -42.32
CA PHE A 124 -83.06 58.83 -43.55
C PHE A 124 -83.25 57.31 -43.31
N ARG A 125 -84.49 56.81 -43.43
CA ARG A 125 -84.86 55.41 -43.17
C ARG A 125 -84.50 54.89 -41.77
N ALA A 126 -84.40 55.76 -40.75
CA ALA A 126 -84.27 55.32 -39.37
C ALA A 126 -85.56 54.59 -38.91
N SER A 127 -85.45 53.49 -38.18
CA SER A 127 -86.57 52.63 -37.80
C SER A 127 -86.48 52.21 -36.33
N ALA A 128 -87.40 52.67 -35.48
CA ALA A 128 -87.47 52.31 -34.06
C ALA A 128 -88.79 51.56 -33.78
N ASN A 129 -88.75 50.23 -33.83
CA ASN A 129 -89.93 49.36 -33.74
C ASN A 129 -90.20 48.86 -32.32
N GLY A 130 -89.15 48.68 -31.49
CA GLY A 130 -89.30 48.20 -30.12
C GLY A 130 -89.81 49.27 -29.16
N ASN A 131 -90.63 48.91 -28.17
CA ASN A 131 -91.11 49.87 -27.17
C ASN A 131 -89.93 50.57 -26.47
N SER A 132 -89.98 51.91 -26.36
CA SER A 132 -88.91 52.74 -25.77
C SER A 132 -87.53 52.56 -26.44
N ALA A 133 -87.50 52.28 -27.75
CA ALA A 133 -86.28 52.16 -28.54
C ALA A 133 -85.86 53.48 -29.23
N VAL A 134 -84.56 53.62 -29.49
CA VAL A 134 -83.95 54.80 -30.13
C VAL A 134 -83.14 54.40 -31.36
N ALA A 135 -83.55 54.84 -32.54
CA ALA A 135 -82.78 54.77 -33.78
C ALA A 135 -82.34 56.18 -34.20
N LEU A 136 -81.03 56.40 -34.37
CA LEU A 136 -80.46 57.70 -34.71
C LEU A 136 -79.33 57.55 -35.75
N GLY A 137 -79.64 57.76 -37.02
CA GLY A 137 -78.71 57.62 -38.14
C GLY A 137 -79.42 57.19 -39.44
N LYS A 138 -78.70 57.29 -40.56
CA LYS A 138 -79.18 56.77 -41.85
C LYS A 138 -79.30 55.24 -41.78
N ASP A 139 -80.45 54.68 -42.14
CA ASP A 139 -80.74 53.24 -42.12
C ASP A 139 -80.51 52.58 -40.72
N ALA A 140 -80.62 53.32 -39.62
CA ALA A 140 -80.46 52.79 -38.26
C ALA A 140 -81.74 52.05 -37.80
N GLU A 141 -81.62 50.90 -37.15
CA GLU A 141 -82.75 49.99 -36.89
C GLU A 141 -82.77 49.45 -35.44
N ALA A 142 -83.78 49.82 -34.65
CA ALA A 142 -83.93 49.48 -33.24
C ALA A 142 -85.23 48.69 -32.99
N ASP A 143 -85.17 47.37 -33.16
CA ASP A 143 -86.33 46.46 -33.04
C ASP A 143 -86.57 45.98 -31.60
N GLY A 144 -85.52 45.99 -30.77
CA GLY A 144 -85.58 45.52 -29.39
C GLY A 144 -86.35 46.43 -28.41
N HIS A 145 -87.11 45.85 -27.49
CA HIS A 145 -87.71 46.59 -26.36
C HIS A 145 -86.61 47.19 -25.46
N ILE A 146 -86.64 48.52 -25.26
CA ILE A 146 -85.56 49.32 -24.66
C ILE A 146 -84.22 49.01 -25.36
N SER A 147 -84.13 49.29 -26.66
CA SER A 147 -82.89 49.16 -27.43
C SER A 147 -82.43 50.48 -28.02
N ALA A 148 -81.14 50.59 -28.34
CA ALA A 148 -80.57 51.75 -29.03
C ALA A 148 -79.78 51.32 -30.27
N ALA A 149 -79.91 52.06 -31.36
CA ALA A 149 -79.20 51.91 -32.62
C ALA A 149 -78.75 53.30 -33.12
N ILE A 150 -77.49 53.67 -32.90
CA ILE A 150 -76.99 55.04 -33.13
C ILE A 150 -75.81 55.02 -34.10
N GLY A 151 -76.02 55.54 -35.31
CA GLY A 151 -75.03 55.55 -36.40
C GLY A 151 -75.60 54.95 -37.68
N THR A 152 -74.96 55.24 -38.82
CA THR A 152 -75.41 54.75 -40.13
C THR A 152 -75.41 53.22 -40.18
N GLY A 153 -76.55 52.60 -40.50
CA GLY A 153 -76.70 51.15 -40.57
C GLY A 153 -76.51 50.40 -39.24
N ALA A 154 -76.55 51.09 -38.09
CA ALA A 154 -76.54 50.43 -36.80
C ALA A 154 -77.84 49.65 -36.58
N LYS A 155 -77.77 48.38 -36.14
CA LYS A 155 -78.95 47.54 -35.86
C LYS A 155 -78.92 46.95 -34.44
N SER A 156 -80.05 47.05 -33.75
CA SER A 156 -80.25 46.54 -32.38
C SER A 156 -81.53 45.70 -32.28
N SER A 157 -81.37 44.39 -32.43
CA SER A 157 -82.45 43.44 -32.76
C SER A 157 -83.19 42.84 -31.56
N GLN A 158 -82.77 43.13 -30.33
CA GLN A 158 -83.18 42.38 -29.14
C GLN A 158 -83.38 43.25 -27.89
N VAL A 159 -84.15 42.73 -26.93
CA VAL A 159 -84.49 43.42 -25.67
C VAL A 159 -83.23 43.86 -24.92
N GLY A 160 -83.13 45.16 -24.61
CA GLY A 160 -82.00 45.72 -23.87
C GLY A 160 -80.69 45.85 -24.66
N ALA A 161 -80.70 45.66 -25.98
CA ALA A 161 -79.50 45.68 -26.82
C ALA A 161 -79.10 47.10 -27.25
N VAL A 162 -77.80 47.36 -27.40
CA VAL A 162 -77.25 48.70 -27.71
C VAL A 162 -76.22 48.59 -28.83
N ALA A 163 -76.54 49.12 -30.02
CA ALA A 163 -75.64 49.25 -31.17
C ALA A 163 -75.29 50.73 -31.37
N ILE A 164 -74.02 51.09 -31.40
CA ILE A 164 -73.54 52.46 -31.59
C ILE A 164 -72.33 52.45 -32.53
N GLY A 165 -72.46 52.99 -33.73
CA GLY A 165 -71.41 53.07 -34.75
C GLY A 165 -71.82 52.49 -36.10
N LEU A 166 -71.07 52.87 -37.15
CA LEU A 166 -71.32 52.49 -38.55
C LEU A 166 -71.44 50.96 -38.71
N GLY A 167 -72.60 50.47 -39.12
CA GLY A 167 -72.83 49.03 -39.35
C GLY A 167 -72.71 48.14 -38.11
N SER A 168 -72.82 48.69 -36.89
CA SER A 168 -72.81 47.90 -35.65
C SER A 168 -74.07 47.05 -35.50
N LEU A 169 -73.95 45.81 -35.01
CA LEU A 169 -75.05 44.87 -34.81
C LEU A 169 -75.08 44.33 -33.38
N ALA A 170 -76.01 44.82 -32.57
CA ALA A 170 -76.36 44.27 -31.27
C ALA A 170 -77.52 43.26 -31.44
N GLY A 171 -77.17 42.05 -31.86
CA GLY A 171 -78.13 40.99 -32.21
C GLY A 171 -78.60 40.10 -31.05
N GLY A 172 -78.00 40.23 -29.86
CA GLY A 172 -78.26 39.38 -28.70
C GLY A 172 -79.06 40.08 -27.60
N TYR A 173 -79.82 39.30 -26.82
CA TYR A 173 -80.53 39.83 -25.63
C TYR A 173 -79.54 40.50 -24.68
N LYS A 174 -79.75 41.79 -24.37
CA LYS A 174 -78.85 42.65 -23.58
C LYS A 174 -77.40 42.66 -24.09
N SER A 175 -77.17 42.63 -25.40
CA SER A 175 -75.82 42.76 -25.98
C SER A 175 -75.44 44.22 -26.26
N ILE A 176 -74.14 44.51 -26.32
CA ILE A 176 -73.59 45.84 -26.59
C ILE A 176 -72.61 45.76 -27.75
N ALA A 177 -72.83 46.52 -28.82
CA ALA A 177 -71.95 46.67 -29.97
C ALA A 177 -71.55 48.15 -30.13
N LEU A 178 -70.27 48.49 -29.96
CA LEU A 178 -69.77 49.87 -29.95
C LEU A 178 -68.58 50.05 -30.90
N GLY A 179 -68.82 50.72 -32.02
CA GLY A 179 -67.85 51.09 -33.05
C GLY A 179 -68.23 50.57 -34.44
N SER A 180 -67.30 50.59 -35.39
CA SER A 180 -67.59 50.26 -36.80
C SER A 180 -67.64 48.75 -37.02
N GLY A 181 -68.66 48.22 -37.69
CA GLY A 181 -68.76 46.79 -38.06
C GLY A 181 -68.82 45.81 -36.88
N THR A 182 -69.07 46.28 -35.66
CA THR A 182 -69.02 45.44 -34.45
C THR A 182 -70.24 44.51 -34.34
N LEU A 183 -70.03 43.22 -34.08
CA LEU A 183 -71.07 42.19 -33.99
C LEU A 183 -71.16 41.63 -32.56
N ALA A 184 -72.18 42.05 -31.80
CA ALA A 184 -72.53 41.48 -30.50
C ALA A 184 -73.81 40.64 -30.62
N THR A 185 -73.69 39.43 -31.19
CA THR A 185 -74.83 38.53 -31.44
C THR A 185 -75.12 37.57 -30.28
N GLY A 186 -74.16 37.35 -29.39
CA GLY A 186 -74.33 36.54 -28.19
C GLY A 186 -75.25 37.16 -27.12
N LYS A 187 -75.98 36.33 -26.37
CA LYS A 187 -76.79 36.80 -25.22
C LYS A 187 -75.87 37.38 -24.14
N MET A 188 -76.12 38.63 -23.74
CA MET A 188 -75.30 39.39 -22.81
C MET A 188 -73.83 39.53 -23.25
N SER A 189 -73.57 39.54 -24.57
CA SER A 189 -72.23 39.74 -25.12
C SER A 189 -71.88 41.22 -25.30
N THR A 190 -70.59 41.55 -25.36
CA THR A 190 -70.10 42.92 -25.53
C THR A 190 -69.01 42.95 -26.59
N ALA A 191 -69.20 43.72 -27.68
CA ALA A 191 -68.23 43.94 -28.74
C ALA A 191 -67.88 45.44 -28.83
N ILE A 192 -66.60 45.81 -28.74
CA ILE A 192 -66.15 47.21 -28.77
C ILE A 192 -64.92 47.35 -29.68
N GLY A 193 -64.96 48.23 -30.68
CA GLY A 193 -63.81 48.53 -31.54
C GLY A 193 -64.18 48.67 -33.02
N VAL A 194 -63.43 47.99 -33.88
CA VAL A 194 -63.71 47.91 -35.32
C VAL A 194 -63.73 46.43 -35.70
N ASP A 195 -64.82 45.95 -36.31
CA ASP A 195 -65.05 44.54 -36.65
C ASP A 195 -64.90 43.56 -35.46
N ALA A 196 -65.08 44.07 -34.22
CA ALA A 196 -65.07 43.26 -33.01
C ALA A 196 -66.30 42.33 -32.97
N ARG A 197 -66.09 41.04 -32.67
CA ARG A 197 -67.10 39.99 -32.79
C ARG A 197 -67.25 39.24 -31.46
N ALA A 198 -68.40 39.35 -30.81
CA ALA A 198 -68.76 38.66 -29.57
C ALA A 198 -70.01 37.79 -29.79
N SER A 199 -69.80 36.56 -30.27
CA SER A 199 -70.87 35.70 -30.80
C SER A 199 -71.59 34.86 -29.73
N ALA A 200 -70.97 34.64 -28.58
CA ALA A 200 -71.38 33.64 -27.60
C ALA A 200 -71.96 34.25 -26.32
N ILE A 201 -72.60 33.40 -25.52
CA ILE A 201 -73.27 33.81 -24.28
C ILE A 201 -72.23 34.38 -23.31
N GLN A 202 -72.46 35.59 -22.79
CA GLN A 202 -71.55 36.34 -21.92
C GLN A 202 -70.13 36.57 -22.49
N SER A 203 -69.94 36.50 -23.82
CA SER A 203 -68.63 36.73 -24.42
C SER A 203 -68.30 38.22 -24.57
N THR A 204 -67.02 38.60 -24.46
CA THR A 204 -66.55 39.99 -24.52
C THR A 204 -65.40 40.11 -25.51
N ALA A 205 -65.53 41.00 -26.50
CA ALA A 205 -64.53 41.27 -27.53
C ALA A 205 -64.20 42.77 -27.59
N ILE A 206 -62.95 43.16 -27.34
CA ILE A 206 -62.52 44.56 -27.32
C ILE A 206 -61.26 44.75 -28.16
N GLY A 207 -61.37 45.40 -29.33
CA GLY A 207 -60.24 45.69 -30.23
C GLY A 207 -60.63 45.77 -31.70
N LEU A 208 -59.63 45.99 -32.56
CA LEU A 208 -59.77 45.79 -34.01
C LEU A 208 -59.78 44.28 -34.30
N SER A 209 -60.85 43.76 -34.90
CA SER A 209 -61.03 42.36 -35.30
C SER A 209 -60.81 41.35 -34.16
N SER A 210 -61.12 41.75 -32.91
CA SER A 210 -61.10 40.85 -31.75
C SER A 210 -62.32 39.92 -31.78
N GLU A 211 -62.14 38.63 -31.49
CA GLU A 211 -63.16 37.60 -31.63
C GLU A 211 -63.34 36.78 -30.34
N ALA A 212 -64.54 36.79 -29.78
CA ALA A 212 -64.93 36.04 -28.58
C ALA A 212 -66.13 35.13 -28.90
N ASP A 213 -65.81 33.90 -29.30
CA ASP A 213 -66.75 32.89 -29.83
C ASP A 213 -67.07 31.76 -28.83
N GLY A 214 -66.36 31.67 -27.70
CA GLY A 214 -66.67 30.74 -26.61
C GLY A 214 -67.61 31.32 -25.54
N ILE A 215 -68.35 30.46 -24.83
CA ILE A 215 -69.24 30.87 -23.74
C ILE A 215 -68.40 31.44 -22.58
N ASN A 216 -68.74 32.64 -22.10
CA ASN A 216 -67.94 33.42 -21.13
C ASN A 216 -66.49 33.71 -21.58
N ALA A 217 -66.18 33.64 -22.88
CA ALA A 217 -64.86 33.95 -23.42
C ALA A 217 -64.60 35.47 -23.48
N THR A 218 -63.36 35.89 -23.24
CA THR A 218 -62.93 37.30 -23.27
C THR A 218 -61.72 37.49 -24.19
N ALA A 219 -61.87 38.28 -25.26
CA ALA A 219 -60.80 38.68 -26.17
C ALA A 219 -60.56 40.19 -26.07
N VAL A 220 -59.32 40.61 -25.79
CA VAL A 220 -58.94 42.03 -25.65
C VAL A 220 -57.63 42.28 -26.40
N GLY A 221 -57.68 43.05 -27.47
CA GLY A 221 -56.54 43.39 -28.32
C GLY A 221 -56.81 43.19 -29.81
N VAL A 222 -55.98 43.80 -30.64
CA VAL A 222 -56.07 43.69 -32.11
C VAL A 222 -55.87 42.24 -32.55
N ASN A 223 -56.82 41.65 -33.27
CA ASN A 223 -56.85 40.24 -33.68
C ASN A 223 -56.75 39.23 -32.50
N ALA A 224 -57.15 39.60 -31.28
CA ALA A 224 -57.25 38.65 -30.16
C ALA A 224 -58.39 37.65 -30.40
N GLN A 225 -58.17 36.36 -30.13
CA GLN A 225 -59.13 35.27 -30.43
C GLN A 225 -59.33 34.36 -29.21
N ALA A 226 -60.53 34.41 -28.63
CA ALA A 226 -60.97 33.60 -27.50
C ALA A 226 -62.13 32.69 -27.96
N ARG A 227 -61.79 31.50 -28.48
CA ARG A 227 -62.72 30.66 -29.28
C ARG A 227 -63.32 29.46 -28.54
N ALA A 228 -62.84 29.16 -27.33
CA ALA A 228 -63.36 28.08 -26.49
C ALA A 228 -63.92 28.61 -25.17
N ASP A 229 -64.66 27.78 -24.44
CA ASP A 229 -65.42 28.24 -23.27
C ASP A 229 -64.50 28.70 -22.14
N LYS A 230 -64.91 29.80 -21.48
CA LYS A 230 -64.24 30.41 -20.32
C LYS A 230 -62.79 30.83 -20.58
N THR A 231 -62.45 31.13 -21.84
CA THR A 231 -61.10 31.55 -22.24
C THR A 231 -60.82 33.04 -22.01
N PHE A 232 -59.54 33.38 -21.87
CA PHE A 232 -59.06 34.76 -21.89
C PHE A 232 -57.93 34.91 -22.92
N ALA A 233 -58.07 35.84 -23.87
CA ALA A 233 -57.06 36.18 -24.87
C ALA A 233 -56.74 37.69 -24.82
N GLY A 234 -55.66 38.08 -24.15
CA GLY A 234 -55.28 39.47 -23.93
C GLY A 234 -53.98 39.86 -24.64
N GLY A 235 -54.06 40.59 -25.74
CA GLY A 235 -52.90 41.10 -26.49
C GLY A 235 -53.07 40.99 -28.00
N VAL A 236 -52.15 41.61 -28.76
CA VAL A 236 -52.21 41.64 -30.23
C VAL A 236 -51.99 40.22 -30.78
N GLY A 237 -52.99 39.65 -31.44
CA GLY A 237 -52.94 38.29 -31.99
C GLY A 237 -52.87 37.17 -30.94
N ALA A 238 -53.24 37.44 -29.67
CA ALA A 238 -53.32 36.43 -28.62
C ALA A 238 -54.43 35.41 -28.93
N LYS A 239 -54.19 34.11 -28.69
CA LYS A 239 -55.08 33.01 -29.09
C LYS A 239 -55.31 32.04 -27.94
N ALA A 240 -56.55 31.95 -27.47
CA ALA A 240 -56.99 30.97 -26.48
C ALA A 240 -58.03 30.04 -27.14
N PHE A 241 -57.62 28.80 -27.43
CA PHE A 241 -58.39 27.81 -28.19
C PHE A 241 -58.73 26.56 -27.36
N GLY A 242 -58.04 26.30 -26.26
CA GLY A 242 -58.44 25.28 -25.29
C GLY A 242 -59.50 25.80 -24.31
N ASN A 243 -60.39 24.94 -23.81
CA ASN A 243 -61.36 25.35 -22.78
C ASN A 243 -60.64 25.79 -21.49
N LEU A 244 -61.11 26.85 -20.84
CA LEU A 244 -60.48 27.51 -19.69
C LEU A 244 -59.04 28.03 -19.96
N ALA A 245 -58.59 28.09 -21.21
CA ALA A 245 -57.24 28.52 -21.54
C ALA A 245 -57.04 30.04 -21.42
N THR A 246 -55.85 30.45 -20.99
CA THR A 246 -55.45 31.85 -20.78
C THR A 246 -54.23 32.18 -21.64
N ALA A 247 -54.40 33.04 -22.65
CA ALA A 247 -53.34 33.57 -23.50
C ALA A 247 -53.15 35.08 -23.25
N ILE A 248 -51.95 35.50 -22.85
CA ILE A 248 -51.64 36.92 -22.57
C ILE A 248 -50.32 37.30 -23.24
N GLY A 249 -50.33 38.36 -24.04
CA GLY A 249 -49.17 38.89 -24.76
C GLY A 249 -49.23 38.67 -26.27
N THR A 250 -48.42 39.43 -27.01
CA THR A 250 -48.44 39.47 -28.48
C THR A 250 -48.14 38.10 -29.09
N GLY A 251 -49.07 37.56 -29.87
CA GLY A 251 -48.95 36.24 -30.51
C GLY A 251 -48.86 35.05 -29.55
N SER A 252 -49.28 35.20 -28.29
CA SER A 252 -49.39 34.10 -27.33
C SER A 252 -50.44 33.07 -27.79
N LEU A 253 -50.19 31.78 -27.55
CA LEU A 253 -51.07 30.67 -27.93
C LEU A 253 -51.28 29.71 -26.75
N ALA A 254 -52.52 29.64 -26.25
CA ALA A 254 -52.98 28.67 -25.26
C ALA A 254 -54.01 27.74 -25.92
N ASP A 255 -53.51 26.63 -26.46
CA ASP A 255 -54.24 25.70 -27.33
C ASP A 255 -54.79 24.49 -26.55
N GLY A 256 -54.09 24.07 -25.49
CA GLY A 256 -54.53 22.99 -24.62
C GLY A 256 -55.65 23.42 -23.66
N ASN A 257 -56.56 22.49 -23.32
CA ASN A 257 -57.52 22.71 -22.24
C ASN A 257 -56.80 23.03 -20.91
N GLU A 258 -57.29 24.01 -20.16
CA GLU A 258 -56.70 24.51 -18.91
C GLU A 258 -55.22 24.92 -19.04
N SER A 259 -54.81 25.38 -20.23
CA SER A 259 -53.44 25.84 -20.49
C SER A 259 -53.25 27.35 -20.27
N ILE A 260 -52.03 27.74 -19.90
CA ILE A 260 -51.66 29.13 -19.59
C ILE A 260 -50.45 29.52 -20.44
N ALA A 261 -50.61 30.49 -21.34
CA ALA A 261 -49.54 31.05 -22.17
C ALA A 261 -49.40 32.56 -21.91
N ILE A 262 -48.34 32.97 -21.19
CA ILE A 262 -48.12 34.38 -20.81
C ILE A 262 -46.75 34.84 -21.32
N GLY A 263 -46.75 35.75 -22.30
CA GLY A 263 -45.55 36.35 -22.89
C GLY A 263 -45.62 36.42 -24.41
N THR A 264 -44.79 37.28 -25.02
CA THR A 264 -44.71 37.39 -26.48
C THR A 264 -44.33 36.04 -27.09
N SER A 265 -45.17 35.53 -27.99
CA SER A 265 -45.01 34.24 -28.67
C SER A 265 -44.86 33.02 -27.74
N SER A 266 -45.34 33.09 -26.49
CA SER A 266 -45.44 31.93 -25.59
C SER A 266 -46.44 30.91 -26.12
N LYS A 267 -46.15 29.60 -26.00
CA LYS A 267 -47.01 28.51 -26.50
C LYS A 267 -47.26 27.46 -25.42
N ALA A 268 -48.52 27.31 -25.00
CA ALA A 268 -49.00 26.25 -24.13
C ALA A 268 -49.96 25.36 -24.93
N VAL A 269 -49.45 24.25 -25.45
CA VAL A 269 -50.17 23.38 -26.42
C VAL A 269 -50.75 22.15 -25.72
N GLY A 270 -50.07 21.62 -24.70
CA GLY A 270 -50.58 20.51 -23.92
C GLY A 270 -51.75 20.89 -23.02
N ALA A 271 -52.67 19.96 -22.77
CA ALA A 271 -53.67 20.14 -21.72
C ALA A 271 -52.99 20.28 -20.34
N LEU A 272 -53.47 21.19 -19.49
CA LEU A 272 -52.84 21.56 -18.21
C LEU A 272 -51.37 22.05 -18.35
N SER A 273 -50.95 22.55 -19.52
CA SER A 273 -49.59 23.06 -19.72
C SER A 273 -49.47 24.55 -19.37
N THR A 274 -48.28 24.97 -18.93
CA THR A 274 -48.00 26.36 -18.53
C THR A 274 -46.73 26.86 -19.21
N ALA A 275 -46.83 27.88 -20.04
CA ALA A 275 -45.72 28.56 -20.72
C ALA A 275 -45.69 30.05 -20.32
N VAL A 276 -44.70 30.47 -19.54
CA VAL A 276 -44.57 31.84 -19.03
C VAL A 276 -43.20 32.41 -19.40
N GLY A 277 -43.16 33.40 -20.29
CA GLY A 277 -41.95 34.03 -20.79
C GLY A 277 -41.97 34.22 -22.31
N VAL A 278 -41.12 35.13 -22.81
CA VAL A 278 -40.99 35.37 -24.25
C VAL A 278 -40.47 34.10 -24.93
N ASN A 279 -41.18 33.61 -25.94
CA ASN A 279 -40.91 32.34 -26.63
C ASN A 279 -40.87 31.09 -25.71
N ALA A 280 -41.49 31.11 -24.52
CA ALA A 280 -41.63 29.91 -23.69
C ALA A 280 -42.54 28.87 -24.36
N GLN A 281 -42.21 27.57 -24.27
CA GLN A 281 -42.92 26.50 -24.99
C GLN A 281 -43.18 25.29 -24.09
N ALA A 282 -44.44 25.03 -23.78
CA ALA A 282 -44.93 23.86 -23.05
C ALA A 282 -45.82 23.04 -23.99
N LEU A 283 -45.26 21.97 -24.56
CA LEU A 283 -45.77 21.37 -25.80
C LEU A 283 -46.63 20.09 -25.61
N ASP A 284 -46.55 19.46 -24.45
CA ASP A 284 -47.26 18.21 -24.10
C ASP A 284 -48.00 18.37 -22.75
N ALA A 285 -48.93 17.48 -22.44
CA ALA A 285 -49.81 17.59 -21.29
C ALA A 285 -49.04 17.66 -19.96
N LYS A 286 -49.49 18.57 -19.09
CA LYS A 286 -48.88 18.87 -17.78
C LYS A 286 -47.41 19.31 -17.85
N SER A 287 -46.95 19.81 -19.00
CA SER A 287 -45.61 20.39 -19.13
C SER A 287 -45.57 21.85 -18.66
N ILE A 288 -44.44 22.27 -18.08
CA ILE A 288 -44.25 23.60 -17.50
C ILE A 288 -42.97 24.21 -18.08
N ALA A 289 -43.06 25.38 -18.71
CA ALA A 289 -41.94 26.14 -19.28
C ALA A 289 -41.97 27.59 -18.77
N ILE A 290 -41.06 27.96 -17.87
CA ILE A 290 -41.02 29.29 -17.25
C ILE A 290 -39.66 29.94 -17.48
N GLY A 291 -39.63 31.04 -18.21
CA GLY A 291 -38.41 31.77 -18.59
C GLY A 291 -38.33 32.03 -20.09
N THR A 292 -37.54 33.04 -20.47
CA THR A 292 -37.34 33.40 -21.89
C THR A 292 -36.73 32.23 -22.65
N GLY A 293 -37.44 31.74 -23.67
CA GLY A 293 -37.02 30.61 -24.49
C GLY A 293 -36.97 29.25 -23.77
N ALA A 294 -37.56 29.12 -22.57
CA ALA A 294 -37.68 27.84 -21.85
C ALA A 294 -38.55 26.85 -22.64
N LYS A 295 -38.17 25.56 -22.67
CA LYS A 295 -38.87 24.53 -23.46
C LYS A 295 -39.07 23.24 -22.68
N ALA A 296 -40.33 22.84 -22.53
CA ALA A 296 -40.77 21.58 -21.95
C ALA A 296 -41.51 20.77 -23.03
N PHE A 297 -40.83 19.76 -23.58
CA PHE A 297 -41.24 19.08 -24.82
C PHE A 297 -42.20 17.90 -24.63
N ASN A 298 -42.20 17.28 -23.45
CA ASN A 298 -42.83 15.98 -23.22
C ASN A 298 -43.68 15.96 -21.94
N ASN A 299 -44.51 14.93 -21.81
CA ASN A 299 -45.48 14.77 -20.73
C ASN A 299 -44.82 14.93 -19.35
N LEU A 300 -45.40 15.79 -18.50
CA LEU A 300 -44.89 16.11 -17.16
C LEU A 300 -43.44 16.65 -17.13
N SER A 301 -42.90 17.17 -18.24
CA SER A 301 -41.59 17.83 -18.24
C SER A 301 -41.67 19.26 -17.69
N THR A 302 -40.64 19.69 -16.95
CA THR A 302 -40.57 21.02 -16.31
C THR A 302 -39.25 21.70 -16.65
N ALA A 303 -39.32 22.86 -17.30
CA ALA A 303 -38.20 23.71 -17.68
C ALA A 303 -38.37 25.09 -17.01
N ILE A 304 -37.47 25.47 -16.10
CA ILE A 304 -37.52 26.76 -15.38
C ILE A 304 -36.16 27.45 -15.48
N GLY A 305 -36.11 28.59 -16.15
CA GLY A 305 -34.90 29.38 -16.41
C GLY A 305 -34.75 29.76 -17.87
N THR A 306 -34.00 30.83 -18.15
CA THR A 306 -33.75 31.31 -19.51
C THR A 306 -33.04 30.22 -20.33
N GLY A 307 -33.65 29.82 -21.46
CA GLY A 307 -33.13 28.75 -22.31
C GLY A 307 -33.15 27.33 -21.71
N SER A 308 -33.76 27.12 -20.54
CA SER A 308 -33.89 25.78 -19.93
C SER A 308 -34.63 24.80 -20.85
N PHE A 309 -34.21 23.53 -20.84
CA PHE A 309 -34.61 22.56 -21.86
C PHE A 309 -34.90 21.17 -21.26
N ALA A 310 -36.17 20.91 -20.97
CA ALA A 310 -36.67 19.64 -20.46
C ALA A 310 -37.24 18.80 -21.61
N LYS A 311 -36.43 17.87 -22.14
CA LYS A 311 -36.76 17.04 -23.30
C LYS A 311 -37.29 15.67 -22.93
N GLY A 312 -36.85 15.07 -21.82
CA GLY A 312 -37.32 13.76 -21.40
C GLY A 312 -38.75 13.77 -20.84
N VAL A 313 -39.47 12.64 -20.94
CA VAL A 313 -40.74 12.44 -20.23
C VAL A 313 -40.48 12.49 -18.72
N LYS A 314 -41.30 13.25 -17.96
CA LYS A 314 -41.10 13.51 -16.52
C LYS A 314 -39.71 14.07 -16.17
N SER A 315 -39.06 14.77 -17.09
CA SER A 315 -37.76 15.43 -16.84
C SER A 315 -37.92 16.79 -16.17
N VAL A 316 -36.91 17.22 -15.41
CA VAL A 316 -36.89 18.52 -14.73
C VAL A 316 -35.56 19.20 -15.04
N ALA A 317 -35.60 20.41 -15.58
CA ALA A 317 -34.46 21.27 -15.89
C ALA A 317 -34.69 22.64 -15.25
N ILE A 318 -33.90 22.98 -14.21
CA ILE A 318 -34.03 24.22 -13.46
C ILE A 318 -32.68 24.95 -13.44
N GLY A 319 -32.62 26.11 -14.09
CA GLY A 319 -31.43 26.93 -14.24
C GLY A 319 -31.31 27.54 -15.64
N THR A 320 -30.50 28.59 -15.77
CA THR A 320 -30.19 29.18 -17.08
C THR A 320 -29.41 28.15 -17.92
N GLY A 321 -29.95 27.79 -19.09
CA GLY A 321 -29.35 26.79 -19.97
C GLY A 321 -29.23 25.38 -19.38
N SER A 322 -30.03 25.00 -18.39
CA SER A 322 -30.05 23.62 -17.87
C SER A 322 -30.72 22.67 -18.87
N PHE A 323 -30.16 21.47 -19.08
CA PHE A 323 -30.66 20.44 -20.00
C PHE A 323 -31.04 19.15 -19.26
N ALA A 324 -32.28 18.68 -19.45
CA ALA A 324 -32.71 17.37 -18.97
C ALA A 324 -33.22 16.53 -20.16
N ASN A 325 -32.29 15.82 -20.82
CA ASN A 325 -32.57 15.06 -22.03
C ASN A 325 -33.14 13.66 -21.73
N GLY A 326 -32.75 13.04 -20.62
CA GLY A 326 -33.19 11.69 -20.25
C GLY A 326 -34.61 11.62 -19.67
N THR A 327 -35.28 10.47 -19.84
CA THR A 327 -36.58 10.21 -19.18
C THR A 327 -36.38 10.12 -17.67
N LYS A 328 -37.20 10.85 -16.89
CA LYS A 328 -37.01 11.10 -15.45
C LYS A 328 -35.67 11.75 -15.06
N ALA A 329 -34.96 12.41 -16.00
CA ALA A 329 -33.73 13.11 -15.67
C ALA A 329 -34.00 14.40 -14.88
N PHE A 330 -33.10 14.75 -13.97
CA PHE A 330 -33.19 15.93 -13.12
C PHE A 330 -31.90 16.76 -13.23
N ALA A 331 -32.00 17.98 -13.74
CA ALA A 331 -30.90 18.95 -13.87
C ALA A 331 -31.23 20.22 -13.07
N LEU A 332 -30.35 20.62 -12.16
CA LEU A 332 -30.50 21.80 -11.30
C LEU A 332 -29.17 22.57 -11.20
N GLY A 333 -29.09 23.72 -11.86
CA GLY A 333 -27.90 24.57 -11.94
C GLY A 333 -27.78 25.30 -13.28
N VAL A 334 -26.95 26.33 -13.35
CA VAL A 334 -26.60 26.99 -14.61
C VAL A 334 -25.79 25.99 -15.46
N GLY A 335 -26.25 25.72 -16.68
CA GLY A 335 -25.59 24.75 -17.57
C GLY A 335 -25.59 23.30 -17.09
N ALA A 336 -26.38 22.92 -16.09
CA ALA A 336 -26.44 21.53 -15.62
C ALA A 336 -27.05 20.60 -16.69
N GLU A 337 -26.40 19.47 -16.97
CA GLU A 337 -26.82 18.48 -17.97
C GLU A 337 -27.13 17.11 -17.36
N ALA A 338 -28.39 16.67 -17.48
CA ALA A 338 -28.82 15.31 -17.16
C ALA A 338 -29.25 14.59 -18.44
N ASN A 339 -28.30 13.99 -19.15
CA ASN A 339 -28.53 13.34 -20.44
C ASN A 339 -29.03 11.90 -20.31
N GLY A 340 -28.65 11.21 -19.23
CA GLY A 340 -29.03 9.82 -19.00
C GLY A 340 -30.47 9.62 -18.52
N ASN A 341 -31.08 8.48 -18.87
CA ASN A 341 -32.37 8.08 -18.28
C ASN A 341 -32.22 7.91 -16.75
N ALA A 342 -33.08 8.61 -15.99
CA ALA A 342 -33.02 8.76 -14.54
C ALA A 342 -31.65 9.23 -14.01
N ALA A 343 -30.93 10.06 -14.78
CA ALA A 343 -29.72 10.73 -14.32
C ALA A 343 -30.05 11.98 -13.48
N PHE A 344 -29.19 12.30 -12.53
CA PHE A 344 -29.30 13.47 -11.65
C PHE A 344 -28.04 14.34 -11.75
N ALA A 345 -28.18 15.58 -12.20
CA ALA A 345 -27.12 16.59 -12.25
C ALA A 345 -27.51 17.80 -11.38
N VAL A 346 -26.75 18.10 -10.34
CA VAL A 346 -27.04 19.18 -9.39
C VAL A 346 -25.76 19.97 -9.10
N GLY A 347 -25.76 21.24 -9.50
CA GLY A 347 -24.61 22.14 -9.46
C GLY A 347 -24.36 22.78 -10.83
N ASP A 348 -23.74 23.96 -10.83
CA ASP A 348 -23.43 24.65 -12.08
C ASP A 348 -22.44 23.84 -12.93
N ASN A 349 -22.80 23.62 -14.19
CA ASN A 349 -22.12 22.72 -15.15
C ASN A 349 -21.91 21.29 -14.63
N ALA A 350 -22.76 20.77 -13.73
CA ALA A 350 -22.77 19.35 -13.39
C ALA A 350 -23.28 18.52 -14.58
N VAL A 351 -22.63 17.39 -14.88
CA VAL A 351 -22.95 16.53 -16.05
C VAL A 351 -23.18 15.09 -15.61
N ALA A 352 -24.40 14.59 -15.81
CA ALA A 352 -24.80 13.20 -15.55
C ALA A 352 -25.26 12.53 -16.85
N ASP A 353 -24.32 11.92 -17.57
CA ASP A 353 -24.48 11.64 -19.00
C ASP A 353 -25.18 10.30 -19.31
N LYS A 354 -25.01 9.29 -18.46
CA LYS A 354 -25.51 7.91 -18.72
C LYS A 354 -26.63 7.50 -17.77
N GLN A 355 -27.29 6.40 -18.10
CA GLN A 355 -28.39 5.83 -17.31
C GLN A 355 -28.02 5.71 -15.81
N LEU A 356 -28.86 6.26 -14.94
CA LEU A 356 -28.70 6.25 -13.47
C LEU A 356 -27.35 6.81 -12.97
N SER A 357 -26.75 7.76 -13.71
CA SER A 357 -25.60 8.53 -13.24
C SER A 357 -26.03 9.65 -12.29
N VAL A 358 -25.17 9.99 -11.33
CA VAL A 358 -25.42 11.04 -10.33
C VAL A 358 -24.20 11.96 -10.26
N ALA A 359 -24.37 13.24 -10.57
CA ALA A 359 -23.39 14.30 -10.44
C ALA A 359 -23.90 15.37 -9.46
N LEU A 360 -23.18 15.58 -8.35
CA LEU A 360 -23.56 16.53 -7.29
C LEU A 360 -22.35 17.42 -6.91
N GLY A 361 -22.34 18.63 -7.44
CA GLY A 361 -21.26 19.61 -7.26
C GLY A 361 -21.01 20.42 -8.53
N THR A 362 -20.43 21.60 -8.38
CA THR A 362 -20.04 22.45 -9.51
C THR A 362 -18.98 21.72 -10.36
N GLY A 363 -19.26 21.54 -11.65
CA GLY A 363 -18.38 20.78 -12.56
C GLY A 363 -18.23 19.29 -12.22
N ALA A 364 -19.16 18.68 -11.46
CA ALA A 364 -19.13 17.24 -11.22
C ALA A 364 -19.50 16.47 -12.51
N GLU A 365 -18.70 15.46 -12.88
CA GLU A 365 -18.86 14.66 -14.09
C GLU A 365 -19.14 13.19 -13.77
N ALA A 366 -20.35 12.71 -14.05
CA ALA A 366 -20.76 11.31 -13.92
C ALA A 366 -21.06 10.74 -15.32
N THR A 367 -20.01 10.27 -16.01
CA THR A 367 -20.07 9.86 -17.42
C THR A 367 -20.09 8.34 -17.64
N GLY A 368 -19.96 7.55 -16.58
CA GLY A 368 -20.22 6.11 -16.57
C GLY A 368 -21.70 5.76 -16.35
N LYS A 369 -22.13 4.56 -16.76
CA LYS A 369 -23.45 4.03 -16.36
C LYS A 369 -23.45 3.73 -14.85
N LEU A 370 -24.52 4.07 -14.13
CA LEU A 370 -24.58 3.90 -12.66
C LEU A 370 -23.41 4.58 -11.91
N SER A 371 -22.78 5.59 -12.52
CA SER A 371 -21.65 6.32 -11.93
C SER A 371 -22.13 7.36 -10.91
N THR A 372 -21.30 7.66 -9.91
CA THR A 372 -21.61 8.64 -8.86
C THR A 372 -20.42 9.57 -8.64
N ALA A 373 -20.58 10.85 -8.96
CA ALA A 373 -19.61 11.92 -8.73
C ALA A 373 -20.19 12.93 -7.72
N ILE A 374 -19.54 13.12 -6.57
CA ILE A 374 -20.00 14.02 -5.50
C ILE A 374 -18.83 14.89 -5.02
N GLY A 375 -18.88 16.18 -5.31
CA GLY A 375 -17.82 17.15 -5.02
C GLY A 375 -17.64 18.16 -6.15
N VAL A 376 -16.99 19.29 -5.87
CA VAL A 376 -16.57 20.22 -6.93
C VAL A 376 -15.51 19.52 -7.77
N GLY A 377 -15.68 19.50 -9.10
CA GLY A 377 -14.74 18.84 -10.01
C GLY A 377 -14.62 17.31 -9.87
N ALA A 378 -15.50 16.64 -9.11
CA ALA A 378 -15.46 15.17 -8.96
C ALA A 378 -15.81 14.45 -10.28
N ARG A 379 -15.08 13.39 -10.65
CA ARG A 379 -15.17 12.73 -11.97
C ARG A 379 -15.30 11.22 -11.87
N ALA A 380 -16.49 10.69 -12.10
CA ALA A 380 -16.78 9.26 -12.20
C ALA A 380 -16.96 8.86 -13.68
N SER A 381 -15.84 8.58 -14.34
CA SER A 381 -15.75 8.35 -15.79
C SER A 381 -15.52 6.89 -16.20
N GLY A 382 -15.25 5.99 -15.24
CA GLY A 382 -15.23 4.55 -15.50
C GLY A 382 -16.57 4.04 -16.06
N PRO A 383 -16.58 3.09 -17.03
CA PRO A 383 -17.74 2.85 -17.90
C PRO A 383 -19.00 2.35 -17.18
N ILE A 384 -18.85 1.67 -16.05
CA ILE A 384 -19.96 1.24 -15.18
C ILE A 384 -19.53 1.21 -13.70
N ASN A 385 -20.44 1.63 -12.81
CA ASN A 385 -20.29 1.61 -11.34
C ASN A 385 -19.01 2.31 -10.81
N SER A 386 -18.57 3.38 -11.47
CA SER A 386 -17.51 4.27 -10.98
C SER A 386 -18.02 5.21 -9.88
N VAL A 387 -17.24 5.43 -8.82
CA VAL A 387 -17.62 6.27 -7.68
C VAL A 387 -16.49 7.24 -7.35
N ALA A 388 -16.74 8.55 -7.43
CA ALA A 388 -15.83 9.63 -7.07
C ALA A 388 -16.49 10.54 -6.02
N ILE A 389 -15.95 10.61 -4.80
CA ILE A 389 -16.51 11.40 -3.69
C ILE A 389 -15.42 12.26 -3.05
N GLY A 390 -15.47 13.57 -3.28
CA GLY A 390 -14.49 14.55 -2.83
C GLY A 390 -14.13 15.53 -3.93
N THR A 391 -13.63 16.72 -3.56
CA THR A 391 -13.17 17.74 -4.52
C THR A 391 -12.07 17.17 -5.40
N ASP A 392 -12.21 17.31 -6.72
CA ASP A 392 -11.28 16.80 -7.74
C ASP A 392 -10.97 15.29 -7.66
N SER A 393 -11.83 14.50 -6.99
CA SER A 393 -11.72 13.03 -6.95
C SER A 393 -11.98 12.40 -8.32
N GLN A 394 -11.23 11.35 -8.68
CA GLN A 394 -11.26 10.75 -10.01
C GLN A 394 -11.39 9.22 -9.95
N SER A 395 -12.48 8.68 -10.52
CA SER A 395 -12.74 7.24 -10.66
C SER A 395 -12.94 6.91 -12.15
N SER A 396 -11.86 6.45 -12.79
CA SER A 396 -11.76 6.37 -14.25
C SER A 396 -11.94 4.95 -14.83
N ALA A 397 -12.12 3.94 -13.98
CA ALA A 397 -12.21 2.54 -14.40
C ALA A 397 -13.48 1.83 -13.90
N GLU A 398 -13.78 0.68 -14.52
CA GLU A 398 -14.93 -0.17 -14.17
C GLU A 398 -14.87 -0.59 -12.69
N LEU A 399 -15.97 -0.37 -11.96
CA LEU A 399 -16.12 -0.70 -10.54
C LEU A 399 -15.05 -0.05 -9.63
N SER A 400 -14.36 1.01 -10.09
CA SER A 400 -13.39 1.75 -9.27
C SER A 400 -14.08 2.70 -8.29
N THR A 401 -13.44 2.96 -7.14
CA THR A 401 -13.95 3.84 -6.08
C THR A 401 -12.85 4.78 -5.59
N ALA A 402 -13.07 6.08 -5.68
CA ALA A 402 -12.19 7.14 -5.19
C ALA A 402 -12.94 8.00 -4.16
N VAL A 403 -12.44 8.07 -2.92
CA VAL A 403 -13.05 8.82 -1.81
C VAL A 403 -12.02 9.66 -1.06
N GLY A 404 -12.04 10.97 -1.30
CA GLY A 404 -11.09 11.94 -0.75
C GLY A 404 -10.91 13.13 -1.67
N VAL A 405 -10.36 14.24 -1.17
CA VAL A 405 -9.91 15.32 -2.04
C VAL A 405 -8.72 14.81 -2.87
N ASP A 406 -8.73 15.02 -4.19
CA ASP A 406 -7.64 14.60 -5.10
C ASP A 406 -7.38 13.06 -5.11
N SER A 407 -8.30 12.25 -4.58
CA SER A 407 -8.18 10.78 -4.60
C SER A 407 -8.37 10.24 -6.03
N THR A 408 -7.50 9.36 -6.49
CA THR A 408 -7.54 8.80 -7.86
C THR A 408 -7.57 7.27 -7.86
N ALA A 409 -8.60 6.69 -8.49
CA ALA A 409 -8.77 5.26 -8.71
C ALA A 409 -8.94 4.96 -10.21
N SER A 410 -7.92 4.35 -10.83
CA SER A 410 -7.85 4.12 -12.28
C SER A 410 -7.63 2.68 -12.70
N GLY A 411 -7.40 1.76 -11.76
CA GLY A 411 -7.46 0.32 -12.03
C GLY A 411 -8.91 -0.20 -12.02
N LYS A 412 -9.23 -1.22 -12.81
CA LYS A 412 -10.51 -1.94 -12.67
C LYS A 412 -10.61 -2.53 -11.25
N LEU A 413 -11.78 -2.40 -10.60
CA LEU A 413 -12.01 -2.77 -9.19
C LEU A 413 -11.17 -2.00 -8.15
N SER A 414 -10.35 -1.03 -8.56
CA SER A 414 -9.44 -0.32 -7.64
C SER A 414 -10.19 0.56 -6.62
N THR A 415 -9.64 0.65 -5.41
CA THR A 415 -10.22 1.46 -4.32
C THR A 415 -9.16 2.41 -3.75
N ALA A 416 -9.40 3.71 -3.82
CA ALA A 416 -8.55 4.76 -3.27
C ALA A 416 -9.34 5.58 -2.24
N ILE A 417 -8.93 5.56 -0.97
CA ILE A 417 -9.61 6.25 0.13
C ILE A 417 -8.61 7.06 0.95
N GLY A 418 -8.68 8.39 0.81
CA GLY A 418 -7.79 9.35 1.47
C GLY A 418 -7.51 10.59 0.60
N THR A 419 -7.04 11.67 1.21
CA THR A 419 -6.56 12.82 0.42
C THR A 419 -5.35 12.43 -0.42
N SER A 420 -5.40 12.68 -1.73
CA SER A 420 -4.36 12.30 -2.71
C SER A 420 -3.93 10.82 -2.63
N SER A 421 -4.88 9.92 -2.30
CA SER A 421 -4.65 8.47 -2.38
C SER A 421 -4.76 7.99 -3.83
N GLU A 422 -3.83 7.14 -4.28
CA GLU A 422 -3.74 6.64 -5.66
C GLU A 422 -3.87 5.12 -5.72
N ALA A 423 -4.84 4.61 -6.50
CA ALA A 423 -4.95 3.20 -6.83
C ALA A 423 -4.97 3.01 -8.37
N TYR A 424 -3.80 2.72 -8.94
CA TYR A 424 -3.62 2.58 -10.40
C TYR A 424 -3.72 1.12 -10.88
N GLY A 425 -3.36 0.15 -10.04
CA GLY A 425 -3.40 -1.28 -10.40
C GLY A 425 -4.82 -1.88 -10.41
N ILE A 426 -5.03 -2.92 -11.22
CA ILE A 426 -6.28 -3.70 -11.21
C ILE A 426 -6.42 -4.38 -9.85
N ASP A 427 -7.60 -4.27 -9.22
CA ASP A 427 -7.89 -4.85 -7.89
C ASP A 427 -6.98 -4.27 -6.77
N ALA A 428 -6.34 -3.12 -7.01
CA ALA A 428 -5.45 -2.46 -6.05
C ALA A 428 -6.22 -1.59 -5.03
N THR A 429 -5.74 -1.55 -3.78
CA THR A 429 -6.37 -0.81 -2.69
C THR A 429 -5.38 0.14 -2.01
N ALA A 430 -5.66 1.44 -2.06
CA ALA A 430 -4.94 2.49 -1.34
C ALA A 430 -5.85 3.09 -0.24
N LEU A 431 -5.40 3.05 1.01
CA LEU A 431 -6.14 3.52 2.18
C LEU A 431 -5.24 4.39 3.06
N GLY A 432 -5.40 5.71 2.97
CA GLY A 432 -4.63 6.70 3.72
C GLY A 432 -4.27 7.92 2.88
N VAL A 433 -3.93 9.03 3.55
CA VAL A 433 -3.43 10.24 2.88
C VAL A 433 -2.12 9.94 2.18
N ASN A 434 -2.01 10.25 0.89
CA ASN A 434 -0.87 9.89 0.02
C ASN A 434 -0.56 8.38 -0.02
N ALA A 435 -1.53 7.49 0.21
CA ALA A 435 -1.34 6.05 0.01
C ALA A 435 -1.29 5.71 -1.49
N GLN A 436 -0.37 4.86 -1.91
CA GLN A 436 -0.09 4.58 -3.32
C GLN A 436 -0.07 3.06 -3.60
N ALA A 437 -1.09 2.56 -4.29
CA ALA A 437 -1.24 1.17 -4.72
C ALA A 437 -1.14 1.10 -6.26
N TRP A 438 0.08 1.00 -6.76
CA TRP A 438 0.40 1.28 -8.17
C TRP A 438 0.31 0.05 -9.09
N ALA A 439 0.44 -1.17 -8.56
CA ALA A 439 0.40 -2.41 -9.35
C ALA A 439 -0.79 -3.31 -8.98
N ASP A 440 -1.11 -4.28 -9.84
CA ASP A 440 -2.30 -5.12 -9.66
C ASP A 440 -2.29 -5.87 -8.33
N LYS A 441 -3.45 -5.91 -7.67
CA LYS A 441 -3.71 -6.54 -6.36
C LYS A 441 -2.81 -6.03 -5.24
N SER A 442 -2.18 -4.87 -5.41
CA SER A 442 -1.36 -4.25 -4.37
C SER A 442 -2.23 -3.60 -3.29
N PHE A 443 -1.77 -3.64 -2.04
CA PHE A 443 -2.45 -3.06 -0.89
C PHE A 443 -1.54 -2.06 -0.17
N ALA A 444 -1.94 -0.79 -0.11
CA ALA A 444 -1.21 0.29 0.56
C ALA A 444 -2.08 0.90 1.67
N GLY A 445 -1.87 0.46 2.91
CA GLY A 445 -2.65 0.87 4.09
C GLY A 445 -1.86 1.74 5.08
N GLY A 446 -1.95 3.06 4.96
CA GLY A 446 -1.29 4.00 5.86
C GLY A 446 -0.94 5.33 5.18
N VAL A 447 -0.62 6.35 5.99
CA VAL A 447 -0.20 7.67 5.46
C VAL A 447 1.13 7.51 4.73
N GLY A 448 1.16 7.81 3.43
CA GLY A 448 2.34 7.65 2.59
C GLY A 448 2.78 6.19 2.37
N ALA A 449 1.91 5.20 2.62
CA ALA A 449 2.21 3.79 2.32
C ALA A 449 2.30 3.57 0.80
N LYS A 450 3.28 2.78 0.35
CA LYS A 450 3.57 2.53 -1.07
C LYS A 450 3.65 1.05 -1.38
N ALA A 451 2.77 0.55 -2.23
CA ALA A 451 2.81 -0.80 -2.77
C ALA A 451 2.92 -0.71 -4.31
N HIS A 452 4.14 -0.93 -4.83
CA HIS A 452 4.44 -0.84 -6.26
C HIS A 452 4.64 -2.21 -6.93
N GLY A 453 4.90 -3.27 -6.16
CA GLY A 453 4.98 -4.62 -6.70
C GLY A 453 3.60 -5.24 -6.94
N ASN A 454 3.49 -6.13 -7.91
CA ASN A 454 2.29 -6.94 -8.14
C ASN A 454 2.03 -7.81 -6.89
N LEU A 455 0.78 -7.86 -6.39
CA LEU A 455 0.43 -8.47 -5.08
C LEU A 455 1.16 -7.88 -3.83
N ALA A 456 1.89 -6.76 -3.95
CA ALA A 456 2.66 -6.23 -2.83
C ALA A 456 1.77 -5.63 -1.72
N THR A 457 2.15 -5.81 -0.46
CA THR A 457 1.39 -5.35 0.72
C THR A 457 2.23 -4.43 1.59
N ALA A 458 1.91 -3.14 1.59
CA ALA A 458 2.54 -2.11 2.42
C ALA A 458 1.55 -1.60 3.48
N ILE A 459 1.88 -1.72 4.77
CA ILE A 459 1.01 -1.28 5.88
C ILE A 459 1.82 -0.48 6.90
N GLY A 460 1.36 0.73 7.22
CA GLY A 460 2.00 1.65 8.16
C GLY A 460 2.40 2.98 7.53
N THR A 461 2.83 3.94 8.35
CA THR A 461 3.25 5.26 7.85
C THR A 461 4.56 5.15 7.08
N GLY A 462 4.56 5.52 5.81
CA GLY A 462 5.75 5.47 4.94
C GLY A 462 6.32 4.06 4.70
N SER A 463 5.55 3.00 4.90
CA SER A 463 5.95 1.64 4.52
C SER A 463 6.05 1.49 3.00
N TYR A 464 6.99 0.70 2.50
CA TYR A 464 7.28 0.58 1.07
C TYR A 464 7.50 -0.87 0.65
N ALA A 465 6.58 -1.42 -0.15
CA ALA A 465 6.63 -2.75 -0.75
C ALA A 465 6.79 -2.61 -2.29
N ASP A 466 8.03 -2.67 -2.77
CA ASP A 466 8.39 -2.41 -4.17
C ASP A 466 8.48 -3.70 -5.00
N GLY A 467 8.90 -4.81 -4.38
CA GLY A 467 9.03 -6.10 -5.04
C GLY A 467 7.69 -6.81 -5.24
N ASN A 468 7.57 -7.60 -6.32
CA ASN A 468 6.39 -8.46 -6.53
C ASN A 468 6.23 -9.45 -5.37
N GLU A 469 5.00 -9.62 -4.88
CA GLU A 469 4.64 -10.44 -3.72
C GLU A 469 5.42 -10.07 -2.44
N SER A 470 5.92 -8.82 -2.33
CA SER A 470 6.61 -8.34 -1.14
C SER A 470 5.65 -7.83 -0.05
N VAL A 471 6.09 -7.94 1.19
CA VAL A 471 5.34 -7.50 2.38
C VAL A 471 6.19 -6.50 3.17
N ALA A 472 5.63 -5.33 3.50
CA ALA A 472 6.27 -4.28 4.28
C ALA A 472 5.31 -3.74 5.34
N ILE A 473 5.35 -4.29 6.56
CA ILE A 473 4.42 -3.98 7.64
C ILE A 473 5.16 -3.31 8.80
N GLY A 474 4.85 -2.04 9.04
CA GLY A 474 5.45 -1.19 10.08
C GLY A 474 5.86 0.18 9.53
N THR A 475 5.97 1.17 10.42
CA THR A 475 6.44 2.51 10.05
C THR A 475 7.81 2.44 9.39
N SER A 476 7.90 2.95 8.16
CA SER A 476 9.11 2.90 7.32
C SER A 476 9.71 1.50 7.08
N ALA A 477 8.90 0.43 7.19
CA ALA A 477 9.29 -0.91 6.74
C ALA A 477 9.51 -0.94 5.22
N LYS A 478 10.48 -1.75 4.74
CA LYS A 478 10.83 -1.86 3.31
C LYS A 478 10.95 -3.32 2.85
N GLY A 479 10.06 -3.74 1.96
CA GLY A 479 10.17 -4.97 1.18
C GLY A 479 10.53 -4.63 -0.26
N MET A 480 11.82 -4.61 -0.60
CA MET A 480 12.29 -4.18 -1.92
C MET A 480 12.42 -5.37 -2.90
N GLY A 481 12.81 -6.54 -2.41
CA GLY A 481 12.97 -7.73 -3.23
C GLY A 481 11.65 -8.45 -3.54
N ALA A 482 11.60 -9.19 -4.64
CA ALA A 482 10.46 -10.06 -4.93
C ALA A 482 10.34 -11.18 -3.86
N LEU A 483 9.13 -11.47 -3.39
CA LEU A 483 8.84 -12.37 -2.26
C LEU A 483 9.53 -11.98 -0.94
N SER A 484 9.99 -10.73 -0.79
CA SER A 484 10.63 -10.27 0.45
C SER A 484 9.61 -9.95 1.55
N THR A 485 9.98 -10.12 2.82
CA THR A 485 9.10 -9.85 3.97
C THR A 485 9.81 -8.99 5.01
N ALA A 486 9.36 -7.74 5.17
CA ALA A 486 9.79 -6.81 6.20
C ALA A 486 8.65 -6.55 7.21
N LEU A 487 8.87 -6.91 8.48
CA LEU A 487 7.91 -6.75 9.56
C LEU A 487 8.56 -6.06 10.77
N GLY A 488 8.19 -4.81 11.03
CA GLY A 488 8.71 -4.01 12.13
C GLY A 488 9.06 -2.59 11.71
N VAL A 489 9.20 -1.68 12.69
CA VAL A 489 9.58 -0.29 12.44
C VAL A 489 11.01 -0.25 11.87
N ASN A 490 11.18 0.39 10.71
CA ASN A 490 12.44 0.41 9.94
C ASN A 490 13.02 -0.97 9.54
N ALA A 491 12.22 -2.05 9.55
CA ALA A 491 12.64 -3.36 9.04
C ALA A 491 12.91 -3.31 7.52
N GLN A 492 13.97 -3.97 7.03
CA GLN A 492 14.43 -3.85 5.64
C GLN A 492 14.80 -5.22 5.07
N ALA A 493 13.97 -5.73 4.15
CA ALA A 493 14.21 -6.92 3.35
C ALA A 493 14.48 -6.47 1.91
N LEU A 494 15.76 -6.43 1.53
CA LEU A 494 16.22 -5.62 0.39
C LEU A 494 16.37 -6.39 -0.93
N ASP A 495 16.49 -7.72 -0.88
CA ASP A 495 16.65 -8.57 -2.07
C ASP A 495 15.67 -9.76 -2.07
N ALA A 496 15.66 -10.55 -3.14
CA ALA A 496 14.69 -11.61 -3.39
C ALA A 496 14.60 -12.61 -2.24
N LYS A 497 13.36 -12.89 -1.80
CA LYS A 497 13.02 -13.84 -0.72
C LYS A 497 13.72 -13.55 0.62
N SER A 498 14.25 -12.34 0.81
CA SER A 498 14.85 -11.93 2.07
C SER A 498 13.77 -11.66 3.13
N ILE A 499 14.10 -11.93 4.39
CA ILE A 499 13.16 -11.84 5.53
C ILE A 499 13.80 -10.98 6.62
N ALA A 500 13.14 -9.87 7.00
CA ALA A 500 13.58 -8.97 8.05
C ALA A 500 12.45 -8.75 9.07
N ILE A 501 12.55 -9.35 10.26
CA ILE A 501 11.50 -9.31 11.29
C ILE A 501 12.08 -8.72 12.58
N GLY A 502 11.60 -7.54 12.97
CA GLY A 502 12.03 -6.81 14.16
C GLY A 502 12.38 -5.36 13.88
N THR A 503 12.41 -4.54 14.94
CA THR A 503 12.72 -3.11 14.83
C THR A 503 14.15 -2.92 14.31
N GLY A 504 14.28 -2.30 13.14
CA GLY A 504 15.57 -2.10 12.46
C GLY A 504 16.27 -3.37 11.99
N ALA A 505 15.59 -4.52 11.90
CA ALA A 505 16.12 -5.75 11.30
C ALA A 505 16.47 -5.53 9.82
N LYS A 506 17.57 -6.11 9.34
CA LYS A 506 18.02 -5.95 7.94
C LYS A 506 18.50 -7.25 7.32
N ALA A 507 17.88 -7.62 6.20
CA ALA A 507 18.30 -8.72 5.33
C ALA A 507 18.64 -8.13 3.96
N TYR A 508 19.92 -8.16 3.59
CA TYR A 508 20.47 -7.38 2.47
C TYR A 508 20.49 -8.12 1.11
N ASP A 509 20.43 -9.45 1.11
CA ASP A 509 20.94 -10.30 0.02
C ASP A 509 20.00 -11.51 -0.26
N ASP A 510 20.09 -12.18 -1.42
CA ASP A 510 19.18 -13.29 -1.81
C ASP A 510 19.03 -14.34 -0.70
N LEU A 511 17.77 -14.63 -0.33
CA LEU A 511 17.39 -15.61 0.69
C LEU A 511 18.02 -15.36 2.09
N SER A 512 18.51 -14.14 2.37
CA SER A 512 19.00 -13.77 3.71
C SER A 512 17.84 -13.58 4.71
N THR A 513 18.06 -13.95 5.98
CA THR A 513 17.04 -13.91 7.05
C THR A 513 17.58 -13.22 8.30
N ALA A 514 16.96 -12.14 8.73
CA ALA A 514 17.30 -11.37 9.92
C ALA A 514 16.06 -11.28 10.85
N ILE A 515 16.14 -11.87 12.04
CA ILE A 515 15.04 -11.91 13.02
C ILE A 515 15.53 -11.43 14.39
N GLY A 516 15.11 -10.23 14.79
CA GLY A 516 15.51 -9.61 16.05
C GLY A 516 15.57 -8.08 15.97
N THR A 517 15.70 -7.40 17.11
CA THR A 517 15.93 -5.95 17.09
C THR A 517 17.35 -5.69 16.61
N GLY A 518 17.51 -4.96 15.50
CA GLY A 518 18.80 -4.66 14.90
C GLY A 518 19.59 -5.86 14.34
N SER A 519 18.96 -7.03 14.18
CA SER A 519 19.61 -8.21 13.55
C SER A 519 20.00 -7.91 12.09
N LEU A 520 21.16 -8.40 11.66
CA LEU A 520 21.78 -8.02 10.39
C LEU A 520 22.30 -9.24 9.62
N ALA A 521 21.60 -9.63 8.56
CA ALA A 521 22.00 -10.68 7.62
C ALA A 521 22.50 -10.03 6.32
N GLN A 522 23.80 -10.16 6.03
CA GLN A 522 24.48 -9.46 4.94
C GLN A 522 24.91 -10.33 3.76
N GLY A 523 25.14 -11.64 3.96
CA GLY A 523 25.53 -12.54 2.88
C GLY A 523 24.37 -13.31 2.25
N VAL A 524 24.49 -13.69 0.98
CA VAL A 524 23.56 -14.62 0.29
C VAL A 524 23.28 -15.83 1.18
N LYS A 525 21.99 -16.10 1.44
CA LYS A 525 21.51 -17.23 2.26
C LYS A 525 22.04 -17.24 3.70
N SER A 526 22.44 -16.08 4.23
CA SER A 526 22.82 -15.92 5.64
C SER A 526 21.59 -15.84 6.55
N VAL A 527 21.76 -16.24 7.81
CA VAL A 527 20.71 -16.25 8.83
C VAL A 527 21.24 -15.62 10.11
N ALA A 528 20.60 -14.55 10.59
CA ALA A 528 20.92 -13.84 11.82
C ALA A 528 19.67 -13.77 12.71
N ILE A 529 19.65 -14.51 13.82
CA ILE A 529 18.50 -14.61 14.72
C ILE A 529 18.95 -14.22 16.15
N GLY A 530 18.36 -13.15 16.67
CA GLY A 530 18.71 -12.57 17.98
C GLY A 530 18.83 -11.05 17.93
N THR A 531 18.80 -10.40 19.10
CA THR A 531 19.02 -8.94 19.16
C THR A 531 20.48 -8.64 18.83
N GLY A 532 20.70 -7.81 17.80
CA GLY A 532 22.04 -7.45 17.33
C GLY A 532 22.87 -8.60 16.74
N SER A 533 22.28 -9.75 16.41
CA SER A 533 23.00 -10.85 15.75
C SER A 533 23.46 -10.46 14.34
N TYR A 534 24.64 -10.89 13.93
CA TYR A 534 25.30 -10.51 12.67
C TYR A 534 25.76 -11.73 11.86
N ALA A 535 25.28 -11.87 10.62
CA ALA A 535 25.69 -12.93 9.70
C ALA A 535 26.18 -12.32 8.39
N ASN A 536 27.51 -12.12 8.29
CA ASN A 536 28.15 -11.45 7.16
C ASN A 536 28.44 -12.41 6.00
N GLY A 537 28.91 -13.63 6.32
CA GLY A 537 29.35 -14.58 5.31
C GLY A 537 28.21 -15.18 4.47
N THR A 538 28.52 -15.55 3.22
CA THR A 538 27.63 -16.36 2.38
C THR A 538 27.31 -17.68 3.10
N LYS A 539 26.03 -18.00 3.29
CA LYS A 539 25.52 -19.13 4.09
C LYS A 539 25.96 -19.12 5.57
N ALA A 540 26.34 -17.98 6.14
CA ALA A 540 26.65 -17.86 7.56
C ALA A 540 25.37 -17.99 8.43
N PHE A 541 25.50 -18.57 9.62
CA PHE A 541 24.39 -18.74 10.56
C PHE A 541 24.79 -18.21 11.94
N ALA A 542 24.07 -17.20 12.43
CA ALA A 542 24.26 -16.59 13.75
C ALA A 542 22.95 -16.69 14.56
N LEU A 543 23.00 -17.31 15.74
CA LEU A 543 21.84 -17.51 16.62
C LEU A 543 22.20 -17.17 18.08
N GLY A 544 21.73 -16.03 18.57
CA GLY A 544 22.02 -15.52 19.92
C GLY A 544 22.04 -13.99 19.96
N VAL A 545 21.99 -13.41 21.15
CA VAL A 545 22.19 -11.96 21.33
C VAL A 545 23.65 -11.64 21.02
N GLY A 546 23.89 -10.74 20.05
CA GLY A 546 25.24 -10.38 19.62
C GLY A 546 26.08 -11.52 19.01
N ALA A 547 25.45 -12.62 18.55
CA ALA A 547 26.18 -13.69 17.86
C ALA A 547 26.71 -13.20 16.50
N GLU A 548 27.99 -13.45 16.19
CA GLU A 548 28.66 -13.05 14.95
C GLU A 548 29.12 -14.25 14.12
N ALA A 549 28.64 -14.35 12.87
CA ALA A 549 29.12 -15.31 11.88
C ALA A 549 29.70 -14.57 10.68
N ASN A 550 30.97 -14.15 10.79
CA ASN A 550 31.64 -13.32 9.78
C ASN A 550 32.13 -14.14 8.57
N GLY A 551 32.44 -15.42 8.78
CA GLY A 551 33.00 -16.28 7.74
C GLY A 551 31.98 -16.92 6.79
N ASN A 552 32.39 -17.19 5.54
CA ASN A 552 31.59 -17.97 4.60
C ASN A 552 31.32 -19.38 5.15
N ALA A 553 30.03 -19.74 5.24
CA ALA A 553 29.53 -20.94 5.92
C ALA A 553 30.06 -21.11 7.36
N ALA A 554 30.26 -20.00 8.09
CA ALA A 554 30.53 -20.01 9.51
C ALA A 554 29.23 -20.19 10.32
N PHE A 555 29.34 -20.77 11.52
CA PHE A 555 28.21 -21.17 12.35
C PHE A 555 28.43 -20.73 13.81
N ALA A 556 27.74 -19.67 14.24
CA ALA A 556 27.83 -19.10 15.58
C ALA A 556 26.50 -19.28 16.34
N VAL A 557 26.51 -19.98 17.47
CA VAL A 557 25.32 -20.27 18.27
C VAL A 557 25.61 -20.07 19.75
N GLY A 558 24.89 -19.13 20.38
CA GLY A 558 25.09 -18.67 21.75
C GLY A 558 25.29 -17.16 21.81
N ASP A 559 24.98 -16.55 22.95
CA ASP A 559 25.12 -15.11 23.13
C ASP A 559 26.61 -14.71 23.04
N ASN A 560 26.91 -13.74 22.17
CA ASN A 560 28.27 -13.32 21.81
C ASN A 560 29.19 -14.47 21.32
N ALA A 561 28.64 -15.53 20.71
CA ALA A 561 29.45 -16.51 19.99
C ALA A 561 30.00 -15.90 18.69
N VAL A 562 31.28 -16.14 18.37
CA VAL A 562 31.99 -15.52 17.23
C VAL A 562 32.62 -16.60 16.35
N ALA A 563 32.13 -16.74 15.12
CA ALA A 563 32.66 -17.64 14.09
C ALA A 563 33.19 -16.81 12.91
N ASP A 564 34.47 -16.43 12.97
CA ASP A 564 34.99 -15.30 12.20
C ASP A 564 35.48 -15.66 10.78
N LYS A 565 35.88 -16.92 10.55
CA LYS A 565 36.52 -17.35 9.29
C LYS A 565 35.74 -18.46 8.57
N GLN A 566 36.11 -18.73 7.32
CA GLN A 566 35.47 -19.74 6.48
C GLN A 566 35.35 -21.09 7.20
N LEU A 567 34.14 -21.64 7.25
CA LEU A 567 33.81 -22.92 7.88
C LEU A 567 34.23 -23.02 9.36
N SER A 568 34.26 -21.90 10.08
CA SER A 568 34.43 -21.89 11.54
C SER A 568 33.11 -22.19 12.27
N VAL A 569 33.19 -22.86 13.42
CA VAL A 569 32.03 -23.25 14.24
C VAL A 569 32.25 -22.82 15.68
N ALA A 570 31.38 -21.96 16.21
CA ALA A 570 31.38 -21.47 17.58
C ALA A 570 30.03 -21.83 18.24
N LEU A 571 30.03 -22.73 19.23
CA LEU A 571 28.84 -23.23 19.91
C LEU A 571 28.98 -23.06 21.44
N GLY A 572 28.35 -22.02 21.98
CA GLY A 572 28.38 -21.66 23.39
C GLY A 572 28.48 -20.15 23.60
N THR A 573 27.96 -19.65 24.72
CA THR A 573 28.07 -18.24 25.11
C THR A 573 29.54 -17.82 25.17
N GLY A 574 29.90 -16.76 24.44
CA GLY A 574 31.28 -16.27 24.34
C GLY A 574 32.29 -17.25 23.72
N SER A 575 31.83 -18.24 22.95
CA SER A 575 32.73 -19.13 22.20
C SER A 575 33.35 -18.41 20.99
N GLU A 576 34.64 -18.61 20.74
CA GLU A 576 35.41 -17.95 19.68
C GLU A 576 36.06 -18.98 18.74
N ALA A 577 35.66 -18.99 17.47
CA ALA A 577 36.26 -19.78 16.40
C ALA A 577 36.83 -18.84 15.33
N THR A 578 38.08 -18.37 15.56
CA THR A 578 38.72 -17.32 14.76
C THR A 578 39.73 -17.84 13.73
N GLY A 579 39.96 -19.16 13.69
CA GLY A 579 40.71 -19.84 12.63
C GLY A 579 39.83 -20.33 11.47
N LYS A 580 40.40 -20.50 10.28
CA LYS A 580 39.69 -21.20 9.17
C LYS A 580 39.48 -22.67 9.56
N LEU A 581 38.30 -23.24 9.32
CA LEU A 581 37.96 -24.62 9.76
C LEU A 581 38.10 -24.83 11.29
N SER A 582 38.13 -23.76 12.10
CA SER A 582 38.26 -23.89 13.57
C SER A 582 36.93 -24.27 14.22
N THR A 583 36.97 -25.03 15.31
CA THR A 583 35.79 -25.49 16.04
C THR A 583 35.94 -25.19 17.52
N ALA A 584 35.09 -24.32 18.07
CA ALA A 584 34.99 -23.98 19.48
C ALA A 584 33.62 -24.42 20.04
N ILE A 585 33.60 -25.30 21.03
CA ILE A 585 32.37 -25.83 21.63
C ILE A 585 32.45 -25.77 23.16
N GLY A 586 31.67 -24.90 23.77
CA GLY A 586 31.66 -24.64 25.21
C GLY A 586 31.53 -23.15 25.53
N VAL A 587 31.12 -22.82 26.75
CA VAL A 587 31.14 -21.43 27.23
C VAL A 587 32.60 -20.97 27.29
N GLY A 588 32.93 -19.85 26.65
CA GLY A 588 34.31 -19.33 26.63
C GLY A 588 35.33 -20.20 25.88
N ALA A 589 34.92 -21.21 25.10
CA ALA A 589 35.86 -22.04 24.31
C ALA A 589 36.49 -21.22 23.16
N ARG A 590 37.81 -21.34 22.93
CA ARG A 590 38.58 -20.47 22.01
C ARG A 590 39.50 -21.24 21.06
N ALA A 591 39.03 -21.50 19.84
CA ALA A 591 39.80 -22.08 18.75
C ALA A 591 40.36 -20.97 17.82
N SER A 592 41.56 -20.48 18.15
CA SER A 592 42.20 -19.31 17.51
C SER A 592 43.41 -19.63 16.65
N GLY A 593 43.86 -20.90 16.64
CA GLY A 593 44.89 -21.35 15.69
C GLY A 593 44.47 -21.13 14.24
N PRO A 594 45.36 -20.68 13.33
CA PRO A 594 45.00 -20.06 12.05
C PRO A 594 44.22 -20.97 11.10
N ILE A 595 44.43 -22.29 11.19
CA ILE A 595 43.64 -23.29 10.46
C ILE A 595 43.46 -24.56 11.29
N ASN A 596 42.24 -25.10 11.26
CA ASN A 596 41.82 -26.42 11.75
C ASN A 596 42.18 -26.69 13.22
N SER A 597 42.04 -25.67 14.07
CA SER A 597 42.14 -25.75 15.53
C SER A 597 40.81 -26.20 16.16
N VAL A 598 40.86 -26.98 17.24
CA VAL A 598 39.68 -27.55 17.91
C VAL A 598 39.75 -27.31 19.42
N ALA A 599 38.77 -26.61 19.99
CA ALA A 599 38.63 -26.35 21.42
C ALA A 599 37.24 -26.84 21.89
N ILE A 600 37.20 -27.84 22.78
CA ILE A 600 35.95 -28.45 23.28
C ILE A 600 35.97 -28.52 24.81
N GLY A 601 35.10 -27.74 25.44
CA GLY A 601 34.98 -27.61 26.89
C GLY A 601 35.02 -26.15 27.34
N THR A 602 34.49 -25.88 28.53
CA THR A 602 34.46 -24.53 29.11
C THR A 602 35.87 -23.95 29.25
N ASP A 603 36.08 -22.74 28.74
CA ASP A 603 37.36 -22.03 28.73
C ASP A 603 38.53 -22.80 28.06
N SER A 604 38.24 -23.83 27.24
CA SER A 604 39.26 -24.56 26.47
C SER A 604 39.91 -23.68 25.40
N HIS A 605 41.22 -23.78 25.23
CA HIS A 605 41.98 -22.96 24.28
C HIS A 605 42.81 -23.81 23.30
N ALA A 606 42.64 -23.57 22.00
CA ALA A 606 43.42 -24.18 20.92
C ALA A 606 43.99 -23.08 20.01
N SER A 607 45.20 -22.63 20.30
CA SER A 607 45.76 -21.37 19.79
C SER A 607 46.72 -21.51 18.60
N ALA A 608 46.96 -22.73 18.12
CA ALA A 608 47.92 -23.01 17.06
C ALA A 608 47.36 -23.86 15.91
N GLU A 609 48.06 -23.88 14.78
CA GLU A 609 47.70 -24.67 13.60
C GLU A 609 47.55 -26.15 13.96
N LEU A 610 46.40 -26.75 13.61
CA LEU A 610 46.07 -28.16 13.88
C LEU A 610 46.11 -28.55 15.38
N SER A 611 46.06 -27.57 16.30
CA SER A 611 46.00 -27.83 17.74
C SER A 611 44.62 -28.32 18.18
N THR A 612 44.58 -29.28 19.11
CA THR A 612 43.36 -29.88 19.66
C THR A 612 43.37 -29.80 21.18
N SER A 613 42.33 -29.19 21.76
CA SER A 613 42.16 -28.98 23.20
C SER A 613 40.79 -29.47 23.63
N VAL A 614 40.72 -30.47 24.51
CA VAL A 614 39.47 -31.12 24.94
C VAL A 614 39.43 -31.30 26.46
N GLY A 615 38.69 -30.43 27.14
CA GLY A 615 38.60 -30.39 28.59
C GLY A 615 38.11 -29.03 29.08
N VAL A 616 37.75 -28.92 30.36
CA VAL A 616 37.60 -27.61 31.00
C VAL A 616 39.00 -27.04 31.23
N ASP A 617 39.24 -25.77 30.89
CA ASP A 617 40.54 -25.09 31.13
C ASP A 617 41.75 -25.76 30.42
N SER A 618 41.52 -26.61 29.41
CA SER A 618 42.60 -27.25 28.65
C SER A 618 43.23 -26.28 27.64
N THR A 619 44.56 -26.34 27.46
CA THR A 619 45.30 -25.46 26.54
C THR A 619 46.22 -26.25 25.60
N ALA A 620 46.03 -26.06 24.29
CA ALA A 620 46.90 -26.57 23.24
C ALA A 620 47.43 -25.40 22.38
N SER A 621 48.73 -25.09 22.51
CA SER A 621 49.36 -23.91 21.88
C SER A 621 50.56 -24.23 21.00
N GLY A 622 51.01 -25.48 20.95
CA GLY A 622 51.96 -25.93 19.93
C GLY A 622 51.27 -26.27 18.61
N LYS A 623 51.94 -26.09 17.47
CA LYS A 623 51.44 -26.63 16.19
C LYS A 623 51.32 -28.16 16.29
N LEU A 624 50.21 -28.74 15.81
CA LEU A 624 49.86 -30.17 15.96
C LEU A 624 49.67 -30.65 17.42
N SER A 625 49.73 -29.76 18.42
CA SER A 625 49.64 -30.17 19.83
C SER A 625 48.24 -30.69 20.20
N THR A 626 48.19 -31.64 21.14
CA THR A 626 46.95 -32.25 21.62
C THR A 626 46.90 -32.23 23.15
N ALA A 627 45.93 -31.53 23.74
CA ALA A 627 45.66 -31.50 25.17
C ALA A 627 44.27 -32.10 25.46
N ILE A 628 44.20 -33.18 26.24
CA ILE A 628 42.94 -33.85 26.58
C ILE A 628 42.86 -34.10 28.10
N GLY A 629 41.93 -33.42 28.76
CA GLY A 629 41.70 -33.47 30.20
C GLY A 629 41.58 -32.09 30.83
N THR A 630 40.94 -31.98 31.99
CA THR A 630 40.83 -30.71 32.74
C THR A 630 42.20 -30.12 33.06
N SER A 631 42.40 -28.85 32.75
CA SER A 631 43.67 -28.12 32.95
C SER A 631 44.90 -28.88 32.38
N SER A 632 44.72 -29.55 31.22
CA SER A 632 45.83 -30.17 30.48
C SER A 632 46.52 -29.15 29.57
N GLU A 633 47.85 -29.18 29.50
CA GLU A 633 48.68 -28.19 28.82
C GLU A 633 49.60 -28.86 27.78
N ALA A 634 49.46 -28.50 26.50
CA ALA A 634 50.35 -28.93 25.43
C ALA A 634 50.92 -27.69 24.70
N TYR A 635 52.12 -27.26 25.10
CA TYR A 635 52.77 -26.05 24.57
C TYR A 635 53.77 -26.34 23.46
N GLY A 636 54.41 -27.51 23.45
CA GLY A 636 55.39 -27.89 22.43
C GLY A 636 54.78 -28.25 21.08
N ILE A 637 55.53 -28.04 19.99
CA ILE A 637 55.14 -28.50 18.65
C ILE A 637 55.04 -30.03 18.67
N ASP A 638 53.95 -30.59 18.14
CA ASP A 638 53.69 -32.04 18.08
C ASP A 638 53.65 -32.70 19.48
N ALA A 639 53.40 -31.91 20.54
CA ALA A 639 53.32 -32.38 21.92
C ALA A 639 51.92 -32.88 22.30
N THR A 640 51.85 -33.93 23.13
CA THR A 640 50.59 -34.55 23.57
C THR A 640 50.48 -34.63 25.09
N ALA A 641 49.49 -33.96 25.68
CA ALA A 641 49.11 -34.06 27.08
C ALA A 641 47.75 -34.78 27.20
N LEU A 642 47.70 -35.88 27.97
CA LEU A 642 46.50 -36.70 28.16
C LEU A 642 46.32 -37.04 29.65
N GLY A 643 45.38 -36.35 30.30
CA GLY A 643 45.08 -36.49 31.72
C GLY A 643 44.84 -35.14 32.40
N VAL A 644 44.15 -35.17 33.56
CA VAL A 644 43.94 -33.96 34.38
C VAL A 644 45.29 -33.43 34.86
N ASN A 645 45.56 -32.14 34.66
CA ASN A 645 46.86 -31.50 34.95
C ASN A 645 48.07 -32.14 34.22
N ALA A 646 47.89 -32.82 33.09
CA ALA A 646 48.99 -33.33 32.27
C ALA A 646 49.69 -32.17 31.54
N GLN A 647 51.03 -32.16 31.50
CA GLN A 647 51.84 -31.06 30.97
C GLN A 647 52.88 -31.55 29.98
N ALA A 648 52.72 -31.22 28.69
CA ALA A 648 53.63 -31.53 27.60
C ALA A 648 54.20 -30.22 27.02
N TRP A 649 55.26 -29.71 27.65
CA TRP A 649 55.75 -28.34 27.47
C TRP A 649 56.75 -28.18 26.32
N ALA A 650 57.38 -29.26 25.86
CA ALA A 650 58.47 -29.23 24.88
C ALA A 650 58.13 -30.00 23.59
N ASP A 651 58.88 -29.78 22.52
CA ASP A 651 58.56 -30.32 21.20
C ASP A 651 58.57 -31.85 21.21
N LYS A 652 57.53 -32.46 20.64
CA LYS A 652 57.30 -33.92 20.55
C LYS A 652 57.26 -34.62 21.91
N SER A 653 56.99 -33.88 22.98
CA SER A 653 56.84 -34.45 24.32
C SER A 653 55.48 -35.15 24.52
N PHE A 654 55.44 -36.22 25.31
CA PHE A 654 54.23 -36.97 25.62
C PHE A 654 54.04 -37.08 27.13
N ALA A 655 52.92 -36.58 27.65
CA ALA A 655 52.55 -36.60 29.05
C ALA A 655 51.20 -37.32 29.25
N GLY A 656 51.23 -38.62 29.56
CA GLY A 656 50.04 -39.48 29.70
C GLY A 656 49.76 -39.89 31.15
N GLY A 657 48.89 -39.17 31.85
CA GLY A 657 48.49 -39.47 33.22
C GLY A 657 48.12 -38.23 34.03
N VAL A 658 47.44 -38.42 35.17
CA VAL A 658 47.07 -37.30 36.06
C VAL A 658 48.34 -36.66 36.63
N GLY A 659 48.56 -35.37 36.33
CA GLY A 659 49.77 -34.66 36.75
C GLY A 659 51.08 -35.15 36.11
N ALA A 660 51.03 -35.91 35.00
CA ALA A 660 52.22 -36.31 34.26
C ALA A 660 52.89 -35.09 33.60
N LYS A 661 54.23 -35.01 33.61
CA LYS A 661 54.99 -33.86 33.13
C LYS A 661 56.11 -34.28 32.18
N ALA A 662 56.08 -33.80 30.95
CA ALA A 662 57.14 -33.97 29.96
C ALA A 662 57.65 -32.58 29.53
N HIS A 663 58.83 -32.20 30.01
CA HIS A 663 59.43 -30.87 29.79
C HIS A 663 60.69 -30.92 28.92
N GLY A 664 61.27 -32.09 28.68
CA GLY A 664 62.33 -32.28 27.69
C GLY A 664 61.77 -32.46 26.27
N ASN A 665 62.51 -32.03 25.25
CA ASN A 665 62.15 -32.33 23.85
C ASN A 665 62.17 -33.85 23.63
N LEU A 666 61.17 -34.40 22.94
CA LEU A 666 60.94 -35.84 22.77
C LEU A 666 60.78 -36.63 24.09
N ALA A 667 60.58 -35.96 25.24
CA ALA A 667 60.45 -36.65 26.52
C ALA A 667 59.08 -37.34 26.67
N THR A 668 59.06 -38.52 27.29
CA THR A 668 57.86 -39.36 27.47
C THR A 668 57.60 -39.64 28.95
N ALA A 669 56.61 -38.98 29.54
CA ALA A 669 56.15 -39.18 30.90
C ALA A 669 54.80 -39.91 30.92
N ILE A 670 54.70 -41.08 31.58
CA ILE A 670 53.47 -41.88 31.63
C ILE A 670 53.20 -42.33 33.08
N GLY A 671 51.96 -42.17 33.55
CA GLY A 671 51.53 -42.49 34.92
C GLY A 671 51.37 -41.26 35.81
N THR A 672 50.69 -41.44 36.96
CA THR A 672 50.33 -40.33 37.85
C THR A 672 51.57 -39.66 38.43
N GLY A 673 51.73 -38.35 38.20
CA GLY A 673 52.84 -37.56 38.70
C GLY A 673 54.22 -37.97 38.19
N SER A 674 54.32 -38.66 37.04
CA SER A 674 55.61 -38.93 36.38
C SER A 674 56.23 -37.65 35.83
N PHE A 675 57.56 -37.61 35.73
CA PHE A 675 58.29 -36.40 35.32
C PHE A 675 59.49 -36.75 34.40
N ALA A 676 59.43 -36.31 33.14
CA ALA A 676 60.47 -36.47 32.13
C ALA A 676 60.99 -35.09 31.71
N ASP A 677 62.05 -34.64 32.38
CA ASP A 677 62.64 -33.29 32.25
C ASP A 677 63.81 -33.26 31.26
N GLY A 678 64.53 -34.37 31.13
CA GLY A 678 65.64 -34.48 30.17
C GLY A 678 65.15 -34.62 28.73
N ASN A 679 65.88 -34.02 27.77
CA ASN A 679 65.64 -34.27 26.34
C ASN A 679 65.78 -35.76 26.02
N GLU A 680 64.86 -36.32 25.25
CA GLU A 680 64.75 -37.75 24.92
C GLU A 680 64.70 -38.67 26.16
N SER A 681 64.22 -38.16 27.31
CA SER A 681 64.05 -38.96 28.52
C SER A 681 62.70 -39.69 28.58
N VAL A 682 62.68 -40.83 29.26
CA VAL A 682 61.48 -41.66 29.46
C VAL A 682 61.24 -41.84 30.95
N ALA A 683 60.01 -41.59 31.41
CA ALA A 683 59.59 -41.72 32.81
C ALA A 683 58.22 -42.42 32.89
N ILE A 684 58.22 -43.75 32.99
CA ILE A 684 57.01 -44.58 32.94
C ILE A 684 56.77 -45.23 34.32
N GLY A 685 55.70 -44.81 34.98
CA GLY A 685 55.28 -45.28 36.31
C GLY A 685 54.91 -44.13 37.24
N THR A 686 54.08 -44.41 38.25
CA THR A 686 53.68 -43.41 39.25
C THR A 686 54.90 -42.78 39.91
N SER A 687 55.04 -41.46 39.79
CA SER A 687 56.19 -40.69 40.29
C SER A 687 57.57 -41.15 39.78
N ALA A 688 57.63 -41.81 38.63
CA ALA A 688 58.89 -42.05 37.91
C ALA A 688 59.52 -40.72 37.46
N LYS A 689 60.86 -40.62 37.45
CA LYS A 689 61.60 -39.41 37.10
C LYS A 689 62.76 -39.69 36.15
N GLY A 690 62.69 -39.17 34.92
CA GLY A 690 63.80 -39.10 33.97
C GLY A 690 64.29 -37.66 33.87
N MET A 691 65.36 -37.30 34.59
CA MET A 691 65.90 -35.93 34.60
C MET A 691 67.10 -35.77 33.67
N GLY A 692 67.86 -36.84 33.43
CA GLY A 692 69.00 -36.80 32.52
C GLY A 692 68.56 -36.84 31.05
N ALA A 693 69.30 -36.18 30.16
CA ALA A 693 69.08 -36.34 28.72
C ALA A 693 69.34 -37.80 28.30
N LEU A 694 68.50 -38.37 27.43
CA LEU A 694 68.50 -39.80 27.04
C LEU A 694 68.36 -40.78 28.21
N SER A 695 67.81 -40.35 29.36
CA SER A 695 67.61 -41.22 30.53
C SER A 695 66.32 -42.04 30.44
N THR A 696 66.25 -43.19 31.11
CA THR A 696 65.06 -44.06 31.14
C THR A 696 64.75 -44.52 32.55
N ALA A 697 63.66 -44.02 33.13
CA ALA A 697 63.08 -44.45 34.40
C ALA A 697 61.80 -45.26 34.17
N LEU A 698 61.78 -46.52 34.58
CA LEU A 698 60.64 -47.44 34.41
C LEU A 698 60.30 -48.12 35.74
N GLY A 699 59.19 -47.73 36.36
CA GLY A 699 58.72 -48.26 37.64
C GLY A 699 58.26 -47.18 38.61
N VAL A 700 57.47 -47.55 39.62
CA VAL A 700 56.98 -46.61 40.63
C VAL A 700 58.15 -46.02 41.41
N ASN A 701 58.25 -44.69 41.48
CA ASN A 701 59.38 -43.96 42.06
C ASN A 701 60.77 -44.29 41.46
N ALA A 702 60.87 -44.83 40.24
CA ALA A 702 62.15 -44.99 39.55
C ALA A 702 62.79 -43.61 39.24
N GLN A 703 64.11 -43.47 39.35
CA GLN A 703 64.83 -42.21 39.22
C GLN A 703 66.09 -42.37 38.36
N ALA A 704 66.06 -41.87 37.13
CA ALA A 704 67.21 -41.79 36.22
C ALA A 704 67.65 -40.33 36.08
N MET A 705 68.64 -39.91 36.86
CA MET A 705 69.05 -38.48 36.98
C MET A 705 70.22 -38.12 36.06
N GLY A 706 71.18 -39.03 35.85
CA GLY A 706 72.34 -38.78 34.98
C GLY A 706 72.02 -38.88 33.50
N ALA A 707 72.81 -38.25 32.64
CA ALA A 707 72.63 -38.37 31.19
C ALA A 707 72.89 -39.81 30.74
N LYS A 708 72.03 -40.34 29.86
CA LYS A 708 72.03 -41.73 29.39
C LYS A 708 71.94 -42.77 30.53
N SER A 709 71.39 -42.39 31.68
CA SER A 709 71.19 -43.30 32.81
C SER A 709 69.90 -44.12 32.69
N ILE A 710 69.89 -45.34 33.25
CA ILE A 710 68.78 -46.29 33.15
C ILE A 710 68.39 -46.73 34.57
N ALA A 711 67.14 -46.51 34.98
CA ALA A 711 66.59 -46.93 36.27
C ALA A 711 65.32 -47.76 36.07
N VAL A 712 65.40 -49.09 36.21
CA VAL A 712 64.28 -50.02 35.94
C VAL A 712 63.93 -50.81 37.20
N GLY A 713 62.71 -50.63 37.71
CA GLY A 713 62.20 -51.26 38.92
C GLY A 713 61.69 -50.25 39.94
N THR A 714 60.82 -50.69 40.84
CA THR A 714 60.24 -49.83 41.88
C THR A 714 61.33 -49.26 42.78
N GLY A 715 61.44 -47.92 42.83
CA GLY A 715 62.48 -47.21 43.60
C GLY A 715 63.92 -47.39 43.10
N ALA A 716 64.13 -47.92 41.88
CA ALA A 716 65.46 -47.98 41.27
C ALA A 716 66.03 -46.57 41.02
N LYS A 717 67.34 -46.38 41.21
CA LYS A 717 68.00 -45.06 41.23
C LYS A 717 69.32 -45.09 40.48
N ALA A 718 69.39 -44.42 39.33
CA ALA A 718 70.60 -44.21 38.55
C ALA A 718 70.94 -42.71 38.56
N TYR A 719 71.82 -42.28 39.47
CA TYR A 719 72.03 -40.86 39.77
C TYR A 719 72.99 -40.13 38.83
N ASP A 720 73.89 -40.86 38.17
CA ASP A 720 75.09 -40.28 37.54
C ASP A 720 75.23 -40.69 36.07
N ASP A 721 76.09 -40.02 35.31
CA ASP A 721 76.17 -40.18 33.86
C ASP A 721 76.50 -41.62 33.44
N LEU A 722 75.73 -42.17 32.48
CA LEU A 722 75.79 -43.56 32.01
C LEU A 722 75.58 -44.62 33.11
N SER A 723 75.06 -44.25 34.28
CA SER A 723 74.76 -45.23 35.35
C SER A 723 73.52 -46.07 35.05
N THR A 724 73.51 -47.34 35.46
CA THR A 724 72.43 -48.30 35.20
C THR A 724 72.01 -49.00 36.50
N ALA A 725 70.77 -48.82 36.93
CA ALA A 725 70.17 -49.45 38.11
C ALA A 725 68.94 -50.28 37.69
N ILE A 726 69.01 -51.61 37.76
CA ILE A 726 67.96 -52.53 37.33
C ILE A 726 67.63 -53.49 38.48
N GLY A 727 66.41 -53.38 39.02
CA GLY A 727 65.91 -54.14 40.17
C GLY A 727 65.29 -53.22 41.22
N THR A 728 64.33 -53.74 41.99
CA THR A 728 63.63 -52.97 43.05
C THR A 728 64.63 -52.41 44.06
N GLY A 729 64.62 -51.09 44.27
CA GLY A 729 65.54 -50.40 45.17
C GLY A 729 67.03 -50.47 44.79
N SER A 730 67.37 -50.83 43.55
CA SER A 730 68.76 -50.78 43.06
C SER A 730 69.29 -49.33 43.01
N LEU A 731 70.59 -49.15 43.22
CA LEU A 731 71.26 -47.86 43.35
C LEU A 731 72.56 -47.84 42.55
N ALA A 732 72.63 -47.03 41.50
CA ALA A 732 73.85 -46.75 40.75
C ALA A 732 74.18 -45.25 40.95
N GLN A 733 75.33 -44.96 41.56
CA GLN A 733 75.73 -43.60 41.98
C GLN A 733 77.08 -43.15 41.43
N GLY A 734 77.91 -44.05 40.87
CA GLY A 734 79.11 -43.63 40.16
C GLY A 734 78.85 -43.39 38.68
N ILE A 735 79.58 -42.45 38.06
CA ILE A 735 79.66 -42.34 36.60
C ILE A 735 79.97 -43.73 36.00
N LYS A 736 79.17 -44.17 35.02
CA LYS A 736 79.22 -45.49 34.35
C LYS A 736 79.15 -46.68 35.32
N SER A 737 78.49 -46.54 36.47
CA SER A 737 78.23 -47.65 37.39
C SER A 737 77.05 -48.52 36.93
N MET A 738 77.04 -49.79 37.34
CA MET A 738 75.96 -50.73 37.01
C MET A 738 75.54 -51.54 38.24
N ALA A 739 74.29 -51.38 38.67
CA ALA A 739 73.64 -52.12 39.76
C ALA A 739 72.50 -52.97 39.17
N LEU A 740 72.64 -54.31 39.17
CA LEU A 740 71.71 -55.26 38.57
C LEU A 740 71.25 -56.29 39.62
N GLY A 741 70.11 -56.04 40.25
CA GLY A 741 69.51 -56.89 41.28
C GLY A 741 68.75 -56.06 42.34
N THR A 742 67.77 -56.67 43.00
CA THR A 742 67.03 -56.03 44.10
C THR A 742 68.00 -55.56 45.20
N GLY A 743 67.96 -54.28 45.54
CA GLY A 743 68.86 -53.68 46.54
C GLY A 743 70.36 -53.68 46.20
N SER A 744 70.74 -53.93 44.93
CA SER A 744 72.13 -53.80 44.49
C SER A 744 72.60 -52.33 44.56
N SER A 745 73.87 -52.10 44.86
CA SER A 745 74.45 -50.78 45.11
C SER A 745 75.83 -50.64 44.44
N ALA A 746 75.93 -49.83 43.40
CA ALA A 746 77.14 -49.54 42.64
C ALA A 746 77.47 -48.04 42.75
N THR A 747 78.16 -47.64 43.83
CA THR A 747 78.44 -46.23 44.12
C THR A 747 79.84 -45.78 43.71
N GLY A 748 80.75 -46.72 43.43
CA GLY A 748 82.08 -46.43 42.90
C GLY A 748 82.07 -45.98 41.43
N LEU A 749 83.00 -45.11 41.06
CA LEU A 749 83.27 -44.73 39.66
C LEU A 749 83.60 -45.97 38.81
N HIS A 750 82.90 -46.20 37.69
CA HIS A 750 82.98 -47.42 36.87
C HIS A 750 82.72 -48.74 37.64
N SER A 751 81.95 -48.73 38.73
CA SER A 751 81.68 -49.95 39.53
C SER A 751 80.53 -50.82 38.98
N VAL A 752 80.54 -52.13 39.28
CA VAL A 752 79.55 -53.10 38.76
C VAL A 752 79.09 -54.06 39.86
N ALA A 753 77.88 -53.89 40.38
CA ALA A 753 77.22 -54.79 41.33
C ALA A 753 76.12 -55.61 40.63
N ILE A 754 76.26 -56.93 40.56
CA ILE A 754 75.29 -57.84 39.91
C ILE A 754 74.85 -58.92 40.89
N GLY A 755 73.65 -58.80 41.43
CA GLY A 755 73.08 -59.72 42.40
C GLY A 755 72.14 -59.01 43.38
N VAL A 756 71.25 -59.75 44.03
CA VAL A 756 70.43 -59.21 45.12
C VAL A 756 71.37 -58.79 46.26
N GLY A 757 71.27 -57.53 46.69
CA GLY A 757 72.12 -56.97 47.76
C GLY A 757 73.62 -56.81 47.43
N ALA A 758 74.04 -56.98 46.17
CA ALA A 758 75.45 -56.81 45.79
C ALA A 758 75.93 -55.36 45.95
N ILE A 759 77.15 -55.14 46.45
CA ILE A 759 77.71 -53.82 46.81
C ILE A 759 79.09 -53.60 46.15
N ALA A 760 79.23 -52.52 45.40
CA ALA A 760 80.48 -52.10 44.75
C ALA A 760 80.72 -50.59 44.98
N GLU A 761 81.35 -50.26 46.11
CA GLU A 761 81.55 -48.87 46.60
C GLU A 761 82.84 -48.21 46.10
N ARG A 762 83.65 -48.91 45.29
CA ARG A 762 85.05 -48.55 45.01
C ARG A 762 85.32 -48.40 43.52
N GLU A 763 86.33 -47.61 43.16
CA GLU A 763 86.62 -47.30 41.75
C GLU A 763 86.95 -48.58 40.97
N LYS A 764 86.31 -48.78 39.81
CA LYS A 764 86.46 -49.97 38.93
C LYS A 764 86.24 -51.31 39.66
N SER A 765 85.51 -51.29 40.78
CA SER A 765 85.22 -52.49 41.57
C SER A 765 83.98 -53.22 41.06
N MET A 766 84.00 -54.54 41.16
CA MET A 766 82.96 -55.42 40.62
C MET A 766 82.57 -56.47 41.65
N ALA A 767 81.28 -56.65 41.91
CA ALA A 767 80.75 -57.59 42.86
C ALA A 767 79.59 -58.37 42.23
N ILE A 768 79.77 -59.69 42.04
CA ILE A 768 78.83 -60.55 41.31
C ILE A 768 78.38 -61.70 42.22
N GLY A 769 77.10 -61.67 42.61
CA GLY A 769 76.43 -62.68 43.41
C GLY A 769 75.63 -62.10 44.58
N TYR A 770 74.98 -62.97 45.36
CA TYR A 770 74.06 -62.58 46.44
C TYR A 770 74.83 -61.95 47.61
N ASN A 771 74.55 -60.70 47.95
CA ASN A 771 75.30 -59.90 48.93
C ASN A 771 76.82 -59.83 48.67
N ALA A 772 77.29 -60.05 47.43
CA ALA A 772 78.71 -59.92 47.09
C ALA A 772 79.19 -58.48 47.33
N LYS A 773 80.36 -58.27 47.94
CA LYS A 773 80.83 -56.94 48.33
C LYS A 773 82.28 -56.66 47.95
N ALA A 774 82.51 -55.71 47.05
CA ALA A 774 83.85 -55.28 46.68
C ALA A 774 84.33 -54.12 47.57
N THR A 775 85.40 -54.37 48.33
CA THR A 775 85.87 -53.49 49.42
C THR A 775 87.10 -52.65 49.04
N ARG A 776 87.70 -52.87 47.87
CA ARG A 776 88.88 -52.15 47.34
C ARG A 776 88.71 -51.78 45.87
N ASP A 777 89.45 -50.76 45.43
CA ASP A 777 89.45 -50.33 44.03
C ASP A 777 90.04 -51.41 43.10
N ASN A 778 89.50 -51.53 41.90
CA ASN A 778 89.85 -52.53 40.87
C ASN A 778 89.64 -54.01 41.30
N GLN A 779 88.96 -54.26 42.43
CA GLN A 779 88.67 -55.61 42.91
C GLN A 779 87.47 -56.22 42.17
N ILE A 780 87.59 -57.47 41.73
CA ILE A 780 86.46 -58.32 41.31
C ILE A 780 86.15 -59.31 42.44
N VAL A 781 84.86 -59.44 42.79
CA VAL A 781 84.31 -60.41 43.76
C VAL A 781 83.25 -61.23 43.06
N LEU A 782 83.31 -62.55 43.23
CA LEU A 782 82.37 -63.53 42.67
C LEU A 782 81.91 -64.46 43.80
N GLY A 783 80.63 -64.41 44.18
CA GLY A 783 80.05 -65.25 45.24
C GLY A 783 79.15 -64.50 46.21
N THR A 784 79.49 -64.50 47.50
CA THR A 784 78.79 -63.74 48.56
C THR A 784 79.81 -62.92 49.38
N GLU A 785 79.41 -62.23 50.44
CA GLU A 785 80.37 -61.62 51.39
C GLU A 785 81.25 -62.68 52.08
N ASP A 786 80.77 -63.93 52.19
CA ASP A 786 81.40 -65.03 52.94
C ASP A 786 81.93 -66.21 52.10
N SER A 787 81.81 -66.20 50.75
CA SER A 787 82.10 -67.39 49.93
C SER A 787 82.66 -67.10 48.52
N GLU A 788 83.74 -67.78 48.14
CA GLU A 788 84.35 -67.73 46.81
C GLU A 788 83.61 -68.59 45.77
N VAL A 789 83.48 -68.10 44.53
CA VAL A 789 83.08 -68.92 43.37
C VAL A 789 84.27 -69.68 42.79
N SER A 790 84.24 -71.01 42.93
CA SER A 790 85.06 -71.92 42.13
C SER A 790 84.65 -71.87 40.65
N ILE A 791 85.62 -71.69 39.75
CA ILE A 791 85.43 -71.92 38.32
C ILE A 791 85.78 -73.40 38.02
N PRO A 792 84.83 -74.25 37.58
CA PRO A 792 85.10 -75.65 37.29
C PRO A 792 86.21 -75.80 36.24
N GLY A 793 87.28 -76.50 36.61
CA GLY A 793 88.48 -76.68 35.78
C GLY A 793 89.70 -75.85 36.21
N LEU A 794 89.59 -74.93 37.17
CA LEU A 794 90.77 -74.36 37.85
C LEU A 794 91.49 -75.41 38.69
N SER A 795 90.74 -76.22 39.45
CA SER A 795 91.25 -77.37 40.20
C SER A 795 91.31 -78.62 39.30
N SER A 796 92.45 -78.79 38.64
CA SER A 796 92.96 -80.10 38.21
C SER A 796 94.36 -80.28 38.83
N ASP A 797 94.80 -81.52 39.06
CA ASP A 797 96.03 -81.84 39.81
C ASP A 797 97.31 -81.47 39.03
N SER A 798 97.55 -80.18 38.88
CA SER A 798 98.67 -79.58 38.16
C SER A 798 98.91 -78.18 38.70
N GLU A 799 100.17 -77.85 39.01
CA GLU A 799 100.58 -76.53 39.51
C GLU A 799 100.32 -75.42 38.48
N ARG A 800 99.10 -74.89 38.46
CA ARG A 800 98.64 -73.84 37.54
C ARG A 800 98.15 -72.64 38.33
N SER A 801 99.05 -71.70 38.61
CA SER A 801 98.66 -70.38 39.06
C SER A 801 97.83 -69.66 37.99
N VAL A 802 96.72 -69.03 38.37
CA VAL A 802 96.04 -68.05 37.51
C VAL A 802 96.89 -66.78 37.51
N VAL A 803 97.65 -66.57 36.45
CA VAL A 803 98.51 -65.39 36.30
C VAL A 803 97.75 -64.34 35.50
N VAL A 804 97.57 -63.17 36.12
CA VAL A 804 97.12 -61.96 35.41
C VAL A 804 98.24 -61.57 34.44
N SER A 805 97.96 -61.68 33.15
CA SER A 805 98.90 -61.28 32.10
C SER A 805 98.94 -59.75 31.95
N LYS A 806 99.99 -59.20 31.31
CA LYS A 806 100.14 -57.74 31.15
C LYS A 806 99.01 -57.05 30.36
N ASP A 807 98.20 -57.83 29.65
CA ASP A 807 96.99 -57.42 28.93
C ASP A 807 95.70 -57.51 29.78
N GLY A 808 95.81 -57.89 31.06
CA GLY A 808 94.69 -58.11 31.98
C GLY A 808 94.04 -59.49 31.89
N THR A 809 94.47 -60.37 30.99
CA THR A 809 93.85 -61.70 30.84
C THR A 809 94.25 -62.66 31.96
N LEU A 810 93.25 -63.36 32.52
CA LEU A 810 93.46 -64.46 33.46
C LEU A 810 93.93 -65.70 32.68
N ARG A 811 95.21 -66.06 32.80
CA ARG A 811 95.78 -67.22 32.10
C ARG A 811 96.23 -68.28 33.10
N LEU A 812 95.83 -69.53 32.86
CA LEU A 812 96.37 -70.71 33.54
C LEU A 812 97.83 -70.88 33.16
N SER A 813 98.75 -70.45 34.02
CA SER A 813 100.19 -70.54 33.79
C SER A 813 100.79 -71.66 34.63
N ARG A 814 101.60 -72.52 34.01
CA ARG A 814 102.39 -73.54 34.73
C ARG A 814 103.60 -72.86 35.37
N VAL A 815 103.79 -73.02 36.67
CA VAL A 815 105.02 -72.62 37.34
C VAL A 815 106.09 -73.69 37.04
N VAL A 816 107.31 -73.26 36.73
CA VAL A 816 108.47 -74.16 36.59
C VAL A 816 109.63 -73.55 37.35
N HIS A 817 110.06 -74.23 38.42
CA HIS A 817 111.33 -73.94 39.10
C HIS A 817 112.48 -74.61 38.35
N SER A 818 113.60 -73.92 38.16
CA SER A 818 114.80 -74.52 37.55
C SER A 818 116.08 -73.80 37.97
N PRO A 819 116.94 -74.45 38.78
CA PRO A 819 118.34 -74.11 38.94
C PRO A 819 119.22 -75.09 38.13
N VAL A 820 119.76 -74.58 37.01
CA VAL A 820 121.00 -74.94 36.30
C VAL A 820 121.62 -76.35 36.51
N ASP A 821 121.56 -77.16 35.44
CA ASP A 821 122.61 -78.00 34.80
C ASP A 821 123.97 -78.21 35.53
N PRO A 822 124.64 -79.40 35.38
CA PRO A 822 124.96 -79.95 34.05
C PRO A 822 125.05 -81.49 33.86
N ASP A 823 124.74 -81.99 32.65
CA ASP A 823 125.71 -82.60 31.71
C ASP A 823 125.02 -83.31 30.51
N GLY A 824 125.74 -83.43 29.37
CA GLY A 824 125.40 -84.34 28.26
C GLY A 824 124.30 -83.86 27.28
N SER A 825 124.62 -83.06 26.26
CA SER A 825 125.15 -83.49 24.94
C SER A 825 124.18 -84.23 24.01
N GLY A 826 123.89 -83.64 22.84
CA GLY A 826 123.14 -84.27 21.73
C GLY A 826 122.08 -83.32 21.17
N SER A 827 122.29 -82.54 20.11
CA SER A 827 122.60 -82.87 18.69
C SER A 827 121.37 -83.25 17.86
N GLY A 828 121.20 -82.57 16.72
CA GLY A 828 120.18 -82.84 15.70
C GLY A 828 118.99 -81.88 15.78
N SER A 829 118.60 -81.03 14.82
CA SER A 829 118.75 -80.90 13.35
C SER A 829 117.47 -81.23 12.57
N GLY A 830 116.81 -80.19 12.05
CA GLY A 830 115.81 -80.28 10.98
C GLY A 830 114.49 -80.96 11.38
N GLY A 831 113.63 -81.21 10.38
CA GLY A 831 112.39 -81.97 10.57
C GLY A 831 111.11 -81.21 10.24
N SER A 832 110.89 -81.01 8.94
CA SER A 832 109.57 -80.83 8.33
C SER A 832 108.52 -81.88 8.77
N GLY A 833 107.26 -81.46 8.88
CA GLY A 833 106.08 -82.35 8.95
C GLY A 833 105.03 -81.81 9.94
N SER A 834 103.86 -81.30 9.54
CA SER A 834 102.72 -81.96 8.86
C SER A 834 101.89 -82.86 9.80
N GLY A 835 100.62 -82.52 10.06
CA GLY A 835 99.69 -83.51 10.64
C GLY A 835 98.43 -83.00 11.38
N SER A 836 97.33 -82.77 10.63
CA SER A 836 95.93 -83.06 11.01
C SER A 836 95.20 -82.31 12.16
N GLY A 837 93.88 -82.15 12.00
CA GLY A 837 92.90 -81.81 13.05
C GLY A 837 92.87 -80.34 13.51
N GLY A 838 91.87 -79.50 13.20
CA GLY A 838 90.71 -79.67 12.32
C GLY A 838 89.36 -79.68 13.04
N ASN A 839 88.63 -78.54 13.04
CA ASN A 839 87.15 -78.48 13.00
C ASN A 839 86.65 -77.06 12.65
N GLY A 840 85.40 -76.92 12.21
CA GLY A 840 84.58 -75.72 12.47
C GLY A 840 84.78 -74.46 11.62
N GLY A 841 84.69 -74.54 10.29
CA GLY A 841 84.50 -73.37 9.42
C GLY A 841 83.27 -73.54 8.53
N SER A 842 82.22 -72.72 8.73
CA SER A 842 80.93 -72.90 8.04
C SER A 842 80.21 -71.58 7.76
N ALA A 843 80.10 -71.20 6.49
CA ALA A 843 79.26 -70.09 6.00
C ALA A 843 78.94 -70.28 4.50
N SER A 844 78.15 -71.30 4.16
CA SER A 844 77.56 -71.50 2.83
C SER A 844 76.11 -71.01 2.82
N GLY A 845 75.68 -70.33 1.75
CA GLY A 845 74.29 -69.90 1.57
C GLY A 845 73.35 -70.99 1.04
N GLY A 846 72.07 -70.64 0.90
CA GLY A 846 71.00 -71.49 0.38
C GLY A 846 69.67 -71.20 1.10
N GLY A 847 68.55 -71.15 0.38
CA GLY A 847 67.23 -70.82 0.96
C GLY A 847 66.13 -71.84 0.64
N SER A 848 64.87 -71.42 0.83
CA SER A 848 63.58 -72.09 0.48
C SER A 848 63.02 -73.18 1.42
N GLY A 849 61.67 -73.30 1.43
CA GLY A 849 60.81 -74.11 2.34
C GLY A 849 60.23 -73.25 3.50
N SER A 850 58.93 -72.99 3.70
CA SER A 850 57.64 -73.69 3.39
C SER A 850 57.39 -74.92 4.29
N ASP A 851 56.19 -75.21 4.84
CA ASP A 851 54.82 -74.64 4.83
C ASP A 851 54.22 -74.76 6.27
N GLY A 852 53.00 -74.35 6.68
CA GLY A 852 51.78 -73.74 6.10
C GLY A 852 50.85 -73.34 7.29
N GLY A 853 49.55 -73.05 7.21
CA GLY A 853 48.57 -72.99 6.12
C GLY A 853 47.12 -73.01 6.68
N THR A 854 46.16 -72.40 5.96
CA THR A 854 44.69 -72.29 6.26
C THR A 854 44.24 -71.25 7.31
N GLY A 855 43.05 -70.61 7.19
CA GLY A 855 42.12 -70.57 6.03
C GLY A 855 40.66 -70.22 6.38
N SER A 856 39.96 -69.54 5.46
CA SER A 856 38.54 -69.08 5.55
C SER A 856 38.26 -67.99 6.62
N GLY A 857 37.17 -67.22 6.57
CA GLY A 857 36.08 -67.13 5.58
C GLY A 857 35.12 -65.96 5.90
N GLY A 858 34.39 -65.43 4.91
CA GLY A 858 33.52 -64.25 5.06
C GLY A 858 32.03 -64.54 5.22
N SER A 859 31.21 -63.48 5.13
CA SER A 859 29.74 -63.41 5.40
C SER A 859 29.36 -63.49 6.89
N GLY A 860 28.22 -62.94 7.35
CA GLY A 860 27.28 -62.04 6.67
C GLY A 860 25.87 -62.07 7.28
N SER A 861 25.32 -60.88 7.60
CA SER A 861 23.89 -60.60 7.94
C SER A 861 23.16 -61.49 8.96
N GLY A 862 22.71 -60.90 10.08
CA GLY A 862 21.73 -61.53 10.98
C GLY A 862 21.06 -60.49 11.88
N SER A 863 19.73 -60.37 11.81
CA SER A 863 18.93 -59.43 12.60
C SER A 863 18.18 -60.12 13.73
N GLY A 864 18.08 -59.47 14.90
CA GLY A 864 17.24 -59.90 16.02
C GLY A 864 17.07 -58.76 17.03
N GLY A 865 15.83 -58.48 17.43
CA GLY A 865 15.48 -57.36 18.32
C GLY A 865 14.74 -57.78 19.58
N ASN A 866 14.13 -56.81 20.26
CA ASN A 866 13.62 -56.84 21.65
C ASN A 866 14.71 -57.02 22.72
N GLY A 867 14.61 -56.39 23.89
CA GLY A 867 13.63 -55.37 24.31
C GLY A 867 13.75 -55.06 25.80
N GLY A 868 13.64 -53.79 26.19
CA GLY A 868 13.79 -53.37 27.59
C GLY A 868 13.25 -51.95 27.82
N SER A 869 12.13 -51.84 28.53
CA SER A 869 11.40 -50.59 28.75
C SER A 869 11.77 -49.90 30.06
N GLY A 870 11.92 -48.58 30.02
CA GLY A 870 11.88 -47.69 31.19
C GLY A 870 11.16 -46.40 30.80
N SER A 871 10.23 -45.91 31.63
CA SER A 871 9.24 -44.89 31.22
C SER A 871 9.00 -43.80 32.28
N GLY A 872 8.55 -42.63 31.78
CA GLY A 872 8.35 -41.37 32.52
C GLY A 872 9.15 -40.25 31.83
N GLY A 873 8.61 -39.09 31.46
CA GLY A 873 7.28 -38.50 31.70
C GLY A 873 7.39 -37.29 32.64
N GLY A 874 7.00 -36.07 32.27
CA GLY A 874 6.48 -35.59 30.98
C GLY A 874 6.06 -34.12 31.05
N SER A 875 5.39 -33.61 30.00
CA SER A 875 4.66 -32.32 29.91
C SER A 875 5.41 -31.00 30.16
N GLY A 876 5.27 -30.05 29.22
CA GLY A 876 5.68 -28.65 29.38
C GLY A 876 5.53 -27.87 28.07
N SER A 877 4.48 -27.07 27.95
CA SER A 877 4.16 -26.27 26.75
C SER A 877 4.57 -24.80 26.90
N GLY A 878 5.05 -24.20 25.82
CA GLY A 878 5.28 -22.75 25.67
C GLY A 878 5.36 -22.39 24.20
#